data_AF-A0A842ZQK5-F1
#
_entry.id   AF-A0A842ZQK5-F1
#
_cell.length_a   1.000
_cell.length_b   1.000
_cell.length_c   1.000
_cell.angle_alpha   90.00
_cell.angle_beta   90.00
_cell.angle_gamma   90.00
#
_symmetry.space_group_name_H-M   'P 1'
#
loop_
_entity.id
_entity.type
_entity.pdbx_description
1 polymer ?
#
loop_
_entity_poly.entity_id
_entity_poly.type
_entity_poly.pdbx_seq_one_letter_code
_entity_poly.pdbx_strand_id
1 'polypeptide(L)'
;MKSNIWRLLNDRPCHWNKQCKGIILYDTTNDCHFMLSVPGFSYALPYLTVNLSVGVFLSEYHDDTTISGYINQVYLDETAQQPHGAIGYNVMGNLTIDKSPDDATVVISNRYDGMWGQTPGDSGVGAAIVLGIAKYFVDNSIKPKYNLTFLFTTGEEYGFKGAKHFNDSHDYNIKYWFILDQLAFDQSDAALCLHYNNNDNQKIIDAIVNDSHYYSRTGYENLTLLGDGLGSEQEVASSRENCDTFCLVKDQDFRWDMWHRTGSNYSKGDCLDHTDRKDINVTAELFWNITKYFCVNPDCWFDNIQYETFDSTGGTKKDSLRATFKVKSTLPSDLVMVNATFIPVGLIPPTLDTIFLNFTANRTGAQHEVNFTLPQNVQKGPYDIVFKLYNSTGKINESLGFEGTNYNQTITSPTFYLHRWDSFGDERVGTSYENIDDKISGSVFTKEGRGVAKNITAYVLGGQSGNRPTYKCLLYRDDNSQLIGVTEEKQPAIGNSWITFSFPNPKPVLYNNVDYNIVAWGNNTTRLWYYHLNNLGCGRTANLVYGSNPADAVFSWNANHYSLFCSYTPDSYPPQIINVSCHPDTVGFGYNVTINANVTDNQSGVNTVKVNITYPDHTHGNYTMSHFSGAWYQIVFSNTWFVGQYNYTIWAVDNASNMNSSTGYHFHVSADATISIATLKNSYSGSQYINITDPPNPPENYTLVGRGLTWNTYYNASSGENILEAYQGPVNYQEDNDTWTPINNSLNQLTSEHPAYNYGYRTGNDRGLFGVYFKPNVQSDWPVAFTYNRSDDPTTHVIRSKLVGVGYVDPQSDWAYQYLQNVQSSQGQTNGNSVTYEDVFTGTDVTWSYGNTELKEEITLSNATKTVLQNHPPSMYGLNNGSSYLVFITKLDHQSLNIYNASGMLTGNVTISDTGIDFKDTLGQFKCALPLGEAYELNNESVRQKLTYRIIHLNGNTYLLSGL
;
A
#
# COMPACT_ATOMS: atom_id res chain seq x y z
N MET A 1 35.06 -28.35 -45.88
CA MET A 1 35.57 -29.75 -45.85
C MET A 1 34.48 -30.66 -46.42
N LYS A 2 34.69 -31.95 -46.68
CA LYS A 2 33.54 -32.89 -46.74
C LYS A 2 33.13 -33.21 -45.31
N SER A 3 32.07 -32.56 -44.84
CA SER A 3 31.50 -32.66 -43.50
C SER A 3 30.10 -33.26 -43.59
N ASN A 4 29.78 -34.21 -42.72
CA ASN A 4 28.39 -34.63 -42.53
C ASN A 4 27.69 -33.57 -41.68
N ILE A 5 26.54 -33.06 -42.16
CA ILE A 5 25.74 -32.05 -41.47
C ILE A 5 24.47 -32.74 -40.95
N TRP A 6 24.13 -32.46 -39.68
CA TRP A 6 23.06 -33.16 -38.97
C TRP A 6 22.19 -32.17 -38.21
N ARG A 7 20.87 -32.35 -38.29
CA ARG A 7 19.92 -31.73 -37.37
C ARG A 7 19.92 -32.50 -36.06
N LEU A 8 20.13 -31.82 -34.94
CA LEU A 8 19.89 -32.43 -33.63
C LEU A 8 18.38 -32.53 -33.39
N LEU A 9 17.93 -33.77 -33.30
CA LEU A 9 16.67 -34.22 -32.70
C LEU A 9 17.05 -35.43 -31.83
N ASN A 10 16.43 -35.55 -30.66
CA ASN A 10 16.87 -36.50 -29.63
C ASN A 10 16.83 -37.98 -30.11
N ASP A 11 17.65 -38.79 -29.46
CA ASP A 11 17.57 -40.27 -29.43
C ASP A 11 17.79 -41.03 -30.74
N ARG A 12 18.92 -40.78 -31.44
CA ARG A 12 19.51 -41.78 -32.36
C ARG A 12 21.03 -41.91 -32.20
N PRO A 13 21.57 -43.13 -32.02
CA PRO A 13 23.01 -43.36 -32.00
C PRO A 13 23.62 -43.19 -33.40
N CYS A 14 24.40 -42.12 -33.61
CA CYS A 14 25.04 -41.83 -34.90
C CYS A 14 26.16 -42.83 -35.22
N HIS A 15 26.04 -43.55 -36.35
CA HIS A 15 27.13 -44.36 -36.90
C HIS A 15 28.16 -43.48 -37.62
N TRP A 16 29.15 -42.97 -36.89
CA TRP A 16 30.18 -42.09 -37.42
C TRP A 16 31.13 -42.79 -38.42
N ASN A 17 31.22 -42.26 -39.64
CA ASN A 17 32.22 -42.67 -40.62
C ASN A 17 33.62 -42.18 -40.19
N LYS A 18 34.60 -43.10 -40.10
CA LYS A 18 36.02 -42.82 -39.75
C LYS A 18 36.74 -41.86 -40.70
N GLN A 19 36.11 -41.47 -41.82
CA GLN A 19 36.63 -40.47 -42.77
C GLN A 19 36.16 -39.02 -42.47
N CYS A 20 35.31 -38.81 -41.45
CA CYS A 20 34.89 -37.48 -41.05
C CYS A 20 36.09 -36.61 -40.61
N LYS A 21 36.13 -35.35 -41.04
CA LYS A 21 37.24 -34.41 -40.75
C LYS A 21 36.88 -33.25 -39.82
N GLY A 22 35.62 -33.15 -39.43
CA GLY A 22 35.07 -32.12 -38.57
C GLY A 22 33.56 -32.17 -38.56
N ILE A 23 32.94 -31.64 -37.51
CA ILE A 23 31.50 -31.70 -37.24
C ILE A 23 30.92 -30.28 -37.28
N ILE A 24 29.70 -30.14 -37.79
CA ILE A 24 28.92 -28.91 -37.65
C ILE A 24 27.58 -29.29 -37.05
N LEU A 25 27.27 -28.68 -35.91
CA LEU A 25 25.97 -28.74 -35.24
C LEU A 25 25.26 -27.40 -35.48
N TYR A 26 23.94 -27.40 -35.45
CA TYR A 26 23.17 -26.16 -35.56
C TYR A 26 22.00 -26.08 -34.58
N ASP A 27 21.74 -24.86 -34.15
CA ASP A 27 20.75 -24.49 -33.14
C ASP A 27 19.30 -24.68 -33.63
N THR A 28 18.33 -24.72 -32.70
CA THR A 28 16.89 -24.68 -33.05
C THR A 28 16.39 -23.26 -33.34
N THR A 29 17.19 -22.24 -33.06
CA THR A 29 16.87 -20.81 -33.21
C THR A 29 17.82 -20.11 -34.19
N ASN A 30 17.38 -18.99 -34.79
CA ASN A 30 18.27 -18.14 -35.60
C ASN A 30 19.16 -17.22 -34.76
N ASP A 31 18.84 -17.08 -33.48
CA ASP A 31 19.23 -15.94 -32.66
C ASP A 31 20.35 -16.25 -31.67
N CYS A 32 20.39 -17.50 -31.21
CA CYS A 32 21.34 -17.99 -30.22
C CYS A 32 22.28 -19.06 -30.83
N HIS A 33 23.37 -19.32 -30.12
CA HIS A 33 24.29 -20.40 -30.45
C HIS A 33 24.28 -21.48 -29.37
N PHE A 34 24.23 -22.73 -29.82
CA PHE A 34 24.29 -23.91 -28.95
C PHE A 34 25.70 -24.05 -28.38
N MET A 35 25.84 -24.09 -27.04
CA MET A 35 27.15 -24.09 -26.36
C MET A 35 27.52 -25.41 -25.68
N LEU A 36 26.68 -26.46 -25.74
CA LEU A 36 26.93 -27.71 -25.01
C LEU A 36 28.30 -28.32 -25.34
N SER A 37 29.02 -28.73 -24.28
CA SER A 37 30.01 -29.80 -24.42
C SER A 37 29.29 -31.08 -24.83
N VAL A 38 29.82 -31.83 -25.80
CA VAL A 38 29.19 -33.09 -26.25
C VAL A 38 29.89 -34.27 -25.55
N PRO A 39 29.23 -34.95 -24.58
CA PRO A 39 29.90 -35.95 -23.78
C PRO A 39 30.36 -37.17 -24.59
N GLY A 40 31.55 -37.69 -24.29
CA GLY A 40 32.02 -38.97 -24.83
C GLY A 40 32.79 -38.94 -26.16
N PHE A 41 33.10 -37.78 -26.75
CA PHE A 41 34.00 -37.74 -27.91
C PHE A 41 35.46 -38.09 -27.54
N SER A 42 35.81 -39.38 -27.66
CA SER A 42 37.19 -39.87 -27.52
C SER A 42 38.13 -39.51 -28.68
N TYR A 43 37.75 -38.53 -29.52
CA TYR A 43 38.44 -38.18 -30.76
C TYR A 43 38.50 -36.66 -30.93
N ALA A 44 39.70 -36.11 -31.14
CA ALA A 44 39.94 -34.69 -31.40
C ALA A 44 39.55 -34.31 -32.85
N LEU A 45 38.25 -34.41 -33.17
CA LEU A 45 37.67 -33.81 -34.37
C LEU A 45 37.25 -32.36 -34.05
N PRO A 46 37.58 -31.37 -34.90
CA PRO A 46 37.10 -30.02 -34.71
C PRO A 46 35.58 -29.98 -34.92
N TYR A 47 34.86 -29.36 -34.01
CA TYR A 47 33.43 -29.09 -34.15
C TYR A 47 33.15 -27.59 -34.13
N LEU A 48 32.06 -27.20 -34.78
CA LEU A 48 31.55 -25.82 -34.84
C LEU A 48 30.05 -25.85 -34.57
N THR A 49 29.53 -24.87 -33.85
CA THR A 49 28.09 -24.62 -33.72
C THR A 49 27.70 -23.38 -34.52
N VAL A 50 26.52 -23.41 -35.15
CA VAL A 50 25.96 -22.31 -35.94
C VAL A 50 24.47 -22.12 -35.61
N ASN A 51 23.87 -21.00 -35.99
CA ASN A 51 22.43 -20.80 -35.80
C ASN A 51 21.59 -21.65 -36.79
N LEU A 52 20.28 -21.71 -36.58
CA LEU A 52 19.33 -22.47 -37.42
C LEU A 52 19.45 -22.10 -38.90
N SER A 53 19.40 -20.82 -39.27
CA SER A 53 19.42 -20.39 -40.69
C SER A 53 20.67 -20.86 -41.44
N VAL A 54 21.85 -20.72 -40.85
CA VAL A 54 23.10 -21.25 -41.43
C VAL A 54 23.07 -22.77 -41.43
N GLY A 55 22.57 -23.40 -40.37
CA GLY A 55 22.41 -24.85 -40.26
C GLY A 55 21.54 -25.49 -41.35
N VAL A 56 20.35 -24.92 -41.59
CA VAL A 56 19.41 -25.35 -42.62
C VAL A 56 20.02 -25.13 -44.01
N PHE A 57 20.56 -23.93 -44.28
CA PHE A 57 21.26 -23.66 -45.55
C PHE A 57 22.39 -24.67 -45.81
N LEU A 58 23.25 -24.92 -44.82
CA LEU A 58 24.33 -25.90 -44.93
C LEU A 58 23.78 -27.32 -45.13
N SER A 59 22.69 -27.69 -44.47
CA SER A 59 22.05 -29.01 -44.62
C SER A 59 21.44 -29.22 -46.00
N GLU A 60 20.86 -28.18 -46.61
CA GLU A 60 20.24 -28.24 -47.94
C GLU A 60 21.28 -28.22 -49.07
N TYR A 61 22.34 -27.42 -48.93
CA TYR A 61 23.36 -27.20 -49.97
C TYR A 61 24.72 -27.86 -49.67
N HIS A 62 24.73 -28.96 -48.90
CA HIS A 62 25.95 -29.57 -48.35
C HIS A 62 26.96 -30.09 -49.40
N ASP A 63 26.50 -30.60 -50.55
CA ASP A 63 27.40 -31.13 -51.58
C ASP A 63 28.09 -30.03 -52.42
N ASP A 64 27.46 -28.85 -52.56
CA ASP A 64 28.00 -27.69 -53.27
C ASP A 64 28.80 -26.73 -52.37
N THR A 65 28.64 -26.82 -51.04
CA THR A 65 29.23 -25.86 -50.09
C THR A 65 30.60 -26.28 -49.56
N THR A 66 31.64 -25.49 -49.86
CA THR A 66 32.99 -25.69 -49.28
C THR A 66 33.24 -24.75 -48.09
N ILE A 67 33.15 -25.29 -46.88
CA ILE A 67 33.51 -24.58 -45.65
C ILE A 67 35.03 -24.64 -45.40
N SER A 68 35.64 -23.50 -45.14
CA SER A 68 37.06 -23.31 -44.82
C SER A 68 37.23 -22.27 -43.71
N GLY A 69 38.28 -22.42 -42.91
CA GLY A 69 38.59 -21.56 -41.77
C GLY A 69 39.86 -22.01 -41.07
N TYR A 70 40.36 -21.19 -40.14
CA TYR A 70 41.58 -21.45 -39.38
C TYR A 70 41.27 -21.50 -37.89
N ILE A 71 41.70 -22.57 -37.21
CA ILE A 71 41.53 -22.72 -35.77
C ILE A 71 42.65 -21.93 -35.08
N ASN A 72 42.31 -20.72 -34.59
CA ASN A 72 43.23 -19.90 -33.79
C ASN A 72 43.06 -20.17 -32.29
N GLN A 73 43.01 -21.44 -31.90
CA GLN A 73 42.98 -21.88 -30.50
C GLN A 73 44.40 -22.15 -30.03
N VAL A 74 44.78 -21.61 -28.87
CA VAL A 74 46.02 -21.99 -28.19
C VAL A 74 45.74 -23.28 -27.41
N TYR A 75 46.31 -24.39 -27.87
CA TYR A 75 46.33 -25.62 -27.08
C TYR A 75 47.34 -25.46 -25.95
N LEU A 76 46.84 -25.27 -24.72
CA LEU A 76 47.66 -25.29 -23.51
C LEU A 76 47.97 -26.76 -23.16
N ASP A 77 49.08 -27.24 -23.71
CA ASP A 77 49.60 -28.59 -23.48
C ASP A 77 50.06 -28.74 -22.02
N GLU A 78 49.75 -29.86 -21.36
CA GLU A 78 50.12 -30.09 -19.96
C GLU A 78 51.61 -30.39 -19.83
N THR A 79 52.41 -29.33 -19.71
CA THR A 79 53.87 -29.40 -19.64
C THR A 79 54.38 -29.50 -18.20
N ALA A 80 55.62 -29.95 -18.03
CA ALA A 80 56.30 -29.91 -16.72
C ALA A 80 56.54 -28.50 -16.13
N GLN A 81 56.09 -27.43 -16.82
CA GLN A 81 56.13 -26.04 -16.37
C GLN A 81 54.72 -25.44 -16.16
N GLN A 82 53.69 -26.04 -16.76
CA GLN A 82 52.27 -25.80 -16.48
C GLN A 82 51.57 -27.16 -16.37
N PRO A 83 51.63 -27.81 -15.19
CA PRO A 83 51.21 -29.21 -14.99
C PRO A 83 49.68 -29.41 -14.92
N HIS A 84 48.92 -28.35 -15.22
CA HIS A 84 47.47 -28.29 -15.27
C HIS A 84 47.10 -27.40 -16.45
N GLY A 85 45.96 -27.65 -17.08
CA GLY A 85 45.35 -26.74 -18.06
C GLY A 85 44.84 -25.42 -17.44
N ALA A 86 43.61 -25.03 -17.74
CA ALA A 86 42.99 -23.87 -17.10
C ALA A 86 42.79 -24.12 -15.58
N ILE A 87 43.19 -23.15 -14.76
CA ILE A 87 43.05 -23.19 -13.30
C ILE A 87 41.85 -22.31 -12.89
N GLY A 88 40.86 -22.91 -12.23
CA GLY A 88 39.78 -22.21 -11.52
C GLY A 88 40.01 -22.21 -10.01
N TYR A 89 39.26 -21.37 -9.27
CA TYR A 89 39.31 -21.31 -7.82
C TYR A 89 37.89 -21.29 -7.22
N ASN A 90 37.57 -22.20 -6.29
CA ASN A 90 36.38 -22.02 -5.46
C ASN A 90 36.58 -20.79 -4.55
N VAL A 91 35.53 -20.02 -4.29
CA VAL A 91 35.52 -18.93 -3.32
C VAL A 91 34.60 -19.30 -2.16
N MET A 92 35.04 -19.11 -0.92
CA MET A 92 34.25 -19.47 0.27
C MET A 92 34.28 -18.38 1.33
N GLY A 93 33.15 -18.19 2.02
CA GLY A 93 33.01 -17.30 3.17
C GLY A 93 32.33 -18.03 4.33
N ASN A 94 32.98 -18.04 5.50
CA ASN A 94 32.56 -18.84 6.65
C ASN A 94 32.07 -17.97 7.81
N LEU A 95 30.93 -18.33 8.40
CA LEU A 95 30.45 -17.84 9.70
C LEU A 95 30.43 -19.02 10.67
N THR A 96 31.47 -19.13 11.50
CA THR A 96 31.59 -20.18 12.53
C THR A 96 31.03 -19.71 13.88
N ILE A 97 30.60 -20.66 14.70
CA ILE A 97 30.10 -20.41 16.07
C ILE A 97 30.81 -21.32 17.06
N ASP A 98 31.08 -20.81 18.28
CA ASP A 98 31.90 -21.49 19.30
C ASP A 98 31.51 -22.94 19.61
N LYS A 99 30.22 -23.29 19.40
CA LYS A 99 29.63 -24.62 19.58
C LYS A 99 28.48 -24.83 18.60
N SER A 100 28.78 -25.29 17.39
CA SER A 100 27.74 -25.79 16.50
C SER A 100 27.14 -27.09 17.07
N PRO A 101 25.80 -27.27 17.10
CA PRO A 101 25.20 -28.54 17.47
C PRO A 101 25.70 -29.67 16.55
N ASP A 102 26.11 -30.79 17.13
CA ASP A 102 26.69 -31.95 16.43
C ASP A 102 27.94 -31.63 15.58
N ASP A 103 28.60 -30.49 15.84
CA ASP A 103 29.61 -29.85 14.97
C ASP A 103 29.15 -29.64 13.51
N ALA A 104 27.83 -29.58 13.31
CA ALA A 104 27.24 -29.52 11.98
C ALA A 104 27.58 -28.21 11.25
N THR A 105 27.69 -28.31 9.94
CA THR A 105 27.85 -27.19 9.01
C THR A 105 26.69 -27.18 8.03
N VAL A 106 26.26 -25.98 7.65
CA VAL A 106 25.38 -25.76 6.50
C VAL A 106 26.21 -25.16 5.38
N VAL A 107 26.03 -25.67 4.17
CA VAL A 107 26.55 -25.05 2.95
C VAL A 107 25.39 -24.36 2.22
N ILE A 108 25.64 -23.15 1.74
CA ILE A 108 24.80 -22.44 0.78
C ILE A 108 25.68 -22.17 -0.43
N SER A 109 25.40 -22.79 -1.57
CA SER A 109 26.25 -22.72 -2.76
C SER A 109 25.54 -22.32 -4.05
N ASN A 110 26.36 -21.93 -5.02
CA ASN A 110 26.00 -21.59 -6.39
C ASN A 110 27.27 -21.65 -7.27
N ARG A 111 27.17 -22.12 -8.51
CA ARG A 111 28.28 -22.04 -9.48
C ARG A 111 28.54 -20.60 -9.92
N TYR A 112 29.79 -20.20 -10.16
CA TYR A 112 30.10 -18.83 -10.63
C TYR A 112 30.78 -18.78 -12.01
N ASP A 113 31.17 -19.93 -12.57
CA ASP A 113 31.37 -20.06 -14.01
C ASP A 113 30.04 -20.37 -14.73
N GLY A 114 30.04 -20.13 -16.04
CA GLY A 114 28.97 -20.43 -16.98
C GLY A 114 29.55 -20.54 -18.39
N MET A 115 28.74 -20.97 -19.36
CA MET A 115 29.11 -21.01 -20.78
C MET A 115 29.50 -19.62 -21.32
N TRP A 116 30.06 -19.57 -22.54
CA TRP A 116 30.50 -18.32 -23.16
C TRP A 116 29.34 -17.32 -23.36
N GLY A 117 29.24 -16.32 -22.48
CA GLY A 117 28.11 -15.39 -22.45
C GLY A 117 28.18 -14.32 -21.36
N GLN A 118 27.01 -13.77 -21.02
CA GLN A 118 26.81 -13.05 -19.76
C GLN A 118 26.38 -13.99 -18.62
N THR A 119 25.64 -15.04 -18.99
CA THR A 119 25.10 -16.11 -18.14
C THR A 119 24.55 -15.69 -16.76
N PRO A 120 23.62 -14.70 -16.70
CA PRO A 120 23.01 -14.30 -15.45
C PRO A 120 21.97 -15.29 -14.92
N GLY A 121 21.15 -15.92 -15.77
CA GLY A 121 20.20 -16.93 -15.31
C GLY A 121 20.93 -18.17 -14.79
N ASP A 122 22.00 -18.57 -15.48
CA ASP A 122 22.75 -19.79 -15.23
C ASP A 122 24.25 -19.53 -14.96
N SER A 123 24.67 -19.04 -13.78
CA SER A 123 23.87 -18.96 -12.54
C SER A 123 24.11 -17.67 -11.75
N GLY A 124 24.45 -16.57 -12.43
CA GLY A 124 24.80 -15.28 -11.81
C GLY A 124 23.75 -14.69 -10.85
N VAL A 125 22.46 -14.93 -11.10
CA VAL A 125 21.33 -14.55 -10.24
C VAL A 125 21.43 -15.24 -8.89
N GLY A 126 21.58 -16.56 -8.86
CA GLY A 126 21.68 -17.29 -7.61
C GLY A 126 22.96 -16.93 -6.85
N ALA A 127 24.07 -16.67 -7.55
CA ALA A 127 25.30 -16.17 -6.92
C ALA A 127 25.06 -14.82 -6.21
N ALA A 128 24.29 -13.92 -6.83
CA ALA A 128 23.87 -12.66 -6.19
C ALA A 128 22.97 -12.90 -4.96
N ILE A 129 22.11 -13.93 -4.97
CA ILE A 129 21.28 -14.32 -3.81
C ILE A 129 22.15 -14.85 -2.66
N VAL A 130 23.14 -15.71 -2.93
CA VAL A 130 24.10 -16.20 -1.92
C VAL A 130 24.86 -15.02 -1.29
N LEU A 131 25.40 -14.11 -2.11
CA LEU A 131 26.09 -12.90 -1.63
C LEU A 131 25.17 -11.98 -0.82
N GLY A 132 23.92 -11.81 -1.27
CA GLY A 132 22.91 -10.99 -0.57
C GLY A 132 22.60 -11.52 0.82
N ILE A 133 22.40 -12.83 0.97
CA ILE A 133 22.17 -13.47 2.27
C ILE A 133 23.43 -13.40 3.15
N ALA A 134 24.62 -13.68 2.61
CA ALA A 134 25.88 -13.57 3.35
C ALA A 134 26.08 -12.15 3.90
N LYS A 135 25.83 -11.12 3.09
CA LYS A 135 25.86 -9.72 3.51
C LYS A 135 24.79 -9.42 4.56
N TYR A 136 23.57 -9.91 4.40
CA TYR A 136 22.47 -9.67 5.35
C TYR A 136 22.75 -10.26 6.74
N PHE A 137 23.41 -11.43 6.82
CA PHE A 137 23.91 -11.98 8.08
C PHE A 137 24.91 -11.04 8.77
N VAL A 138 25.90 -10.54 8.02
CA VAL A 138 26.98 -9.69 8.54
C VAL A 138 26.48 -8.31 8.95
N ASP A 139 25.82 -7.58 8.03
CA ASP A 139 25.31 -6.21 8.26
C ASP A 139 24.41 -6.12 9.50
N ASN A 140 23.63 -7.18 9.76
CA ASN A 140 22.70 -7.23 10.87
C ASN A 140 23.24 -7.99 12.09
N SER A 141 24.43 -8.56 12.06
CA SER A 141 24.98 -9.41 13.13
C SER A 141 24.05 -10.58 13.51
N ILE A 142 23.46 -11.25 12.52
CA ILE A 142 22.60 -12.42 12.72
C ILE A 142 23.47 -13.60 13.15
N LYS A 143 23.07 -14.31 14.21
CA LYS A 143 23.76 -15.52 14.66
C LYS A 143 23.15 -16.75 13.99
N PRO A 144 23.94 -17.56 13.26
CA PRO A 144 23.45 -18.82 12.73
C PRO A 144 23.29 -19.86 13.86
N LYS A 145 22.51 -20.90 13.58
CA LYS A 145 22.19 -22.06 14.42
C LYS A 145 23.28 -23.14 14.37
N TYR A 146 24.02 -23.17 13.27
CA TYR A 146 25.11 -24.09 12.96
C TYR A 146 26.31 -23.28 12.43
N ASN A 147 27.44 -23.92 12.15
CA ASN A 147 28.46 -23.31 11.29
C ASN A 147 27.87 -23.11 9.88
N LEU A 148 28.18 -22.00 9.21
CA LEU A 148 27.60 -21.66 7.90
C LEU A 148 28.71 -21.30 6.90
N THR A 149 28.70 -21.97 5.74
CA THR A 149 29.63 -21.76 4.63
C THR A 149 28.86 -21.27 3.41
N PHE A 150 29.19 -20.08 2.92
CA PHE A 150 28.78 -19.58 1.61
C PHE A 150 29.84 -19.99 0.59
N LEU A 151 29.46 -20.73 -0.46
CA LEU A 151 30.39 -21.37 -1.38
C LEU A 151 30.07 -21.01 -2.83
N PHE A 152 31.07 -20.56 -3.58
CA PHE A 152 30.98 -20.33 -5.01
C PHE A 152 31.92 -21.30 -5.72
N THR A 153 31.39 -22.23 -6.52
CA THR A 153 32.21 -23.25 -7.19
C THR A 153 32.51 -22.91 -8.65
N THR A 154 33.55 -23.56 -9.20
CA THR A 154 34.14 -23.27 -10.50
C THR A 154 34.30 -24.53 -11.35
N GLY A 155 34.32 -24.42 -12.68
CA GLY A 155 34.46 -25.56 -13.58
C GLY A 155 33.24 -26.50 -13.49
N GLU A 156 32.07 -25.92 -13.22
CA GLU A 156 30.82 -26.64 -13.03
C GLU A 156 30.30 -27.14 -14.39
N GLU A 157 30.27 -26.24 -15.39
CA GLU A 157 30.05 -26.50 -16.83
C GLU A 157 31.00 -27.55 -17.43
N TYR A 158 32.09 -27.84 -16.72
CA TYR A 158 33.10 -28.83 -17.08
C TYR A 158 33.01 -30.11 -16.22
N GLY A 159 31.86 -30.37 -15.60
CA GLY A 159 31.52 -31.60 -14.87
C GLY A 159 31.62 -31.48 -13.35
N PHE A 160 31.09 -30.40 -12.76
CA PHE A 160 30.97 -30.18 -11.31
C PHE A 160 32.32 -30.16 -10.57
N LYS A 161 33.39 -29.69 -11.24
CA LYS A 161 34.78 -29.84 -10.76
C LYS A 161 35.03 -29.13 -9.43
N GLY A 162 34.52 -27.91 -9.27
CA GLY A 162 34.66 -27.11 -8.06
C GLY A 162 33.92 -27.73 -6.88
N ALA A 163 32.65 -28.12 -7.07
CA ALA A 163 31.87 -28.83 -6.06
C ALA A 163 32.54 -30.15 -5.62
N LYS A 164 33.02 -30.96 -6.58
CA LYS A 164 33.80 -32.19 -6.30
C LYS A 164 35.09 -31.87 -5.53
N HIS A 165 35.86 -30.89 -5.97
CA HIS A 165 37.08 -30.49 -5.28
C HIS A 165 36.81 -30.00 -3.84
N PHE A 166 35.74 -29.25 -3.60
CA PHE A 166 35.33 -28.84 -2.25
C PHE A 166 34.97 -30.07 -1.39
N ASN A 167 34.07 -30.93 -1.89
CA ASN A 167 33.65 -32.17 -1.23
C ASN A 167 34.82 -33.07 -0.82
N ASP A 168 35.80 -33.22 -1.71
CA ASP A 168 36.95 -34.13 -1.55
C ASP A 168 38.08 -33.53 -0.69
N SER A 169 38.03 -32.23 -0.40
CA SER A 169 39.06 -31.51 0.39
C SER A 169 38.59 -31.01 1.76
N HIS A 170 37.28 -31.02 2.04
CA HIS A 170 36.70 -30.50 3.29
C HIS A 170 35.97 -31.59 4.09
N ASP A 171 36.57 -32.00 5.20
CA ASP A 171 36.00 -32.94 6.17
C ASP A 171 34.98 -32.22 7.09
N TYR A 172 33.90 -31.73 6.47
CA TYR A 172 32.81 -31.03 7.16
C TYR A 172 31.62 -31.98 7.41
N ASN A 173 31.05 -31.92 8.61
CA ASN A 173 29.75 -32.53 8.92
C ASN A 173 28.61 -31.70 8.28
N ILE A 174 28.48 -31.76 6.96
CA ILE A 174 27.47 -31.01 6.21
C ILE A 174 26.09 -31.64 6.46
N LYS A 175 25.23 -30.91 7.17
CA LYS A 175 23.88 -31.34 7.56
C LYS A 175 22.82 -30.89 6.55
N TYR A 176 23.00 -29.67 6.03
CA TYR A 176 22.18 -29.11 4.96
C TYR A 176 23.09 -28.55 3.87
N TRP A 177 22.78 -28.84 2.60
CA TRP A 177 23.41 -28.21 1.45
C TRP A 177 22.32 -27.58 0.59
N PHE A 178 22.18 -26.27 0.71
CA PHE A 178 21.28 -25.49 -0.14
C PHE A 178 22.05 -25.01 -1.38
N ILE A 179 21.44 -25.19 -2.54
CA ILE A 179 22.00 -24.88 -3.85
C ILE A 179 21.01 -23.98 -4.57
N LEU A 180 21.52 -22.96 -5.24
CA LEU A 180 20.78 -22.10 -6.16
C LEU A 180 21.36 -22.35 -7.56
N ASP A 181 20.50 -22.51 -8.56
CA ASP A 181 20.93 -22.74 -9.93
C ASP A 181 19.84 -22.38 -10.95
N GLN A 182 20.19 -21.94 -12.17
CA GLN A 182 19.24 -21.64 -13.26
C GLN A 182 17.97 -20.87 -12.82
N LEU A 183 18.15 -19.61 -12.39
CA LEU A 183 17.10 -18.84 -11.69
C LEU A 183 16.65 -17.57 -12.42
N ALA A 184 15.36 -17.26 -12.25
CA ALA A 184 14.73 -15.99 -12.58
C ALA A 184 14.90 -15.49 -14.04
N PHE A 185 15.16 -16.41 -14.97
CA PHE A 185 14.91 -16.18 -16.39
C PHE A 185 13.44 -15.79 -16.65
N ASP A 186 13.19 -14.95 -17.67
CA ASP A 186 11.83 -14.55 -18.08
C ASP A 186 11.22 -15.48 -19.14
N GLN A 187 10.46 -16.47 -18.70
CA GLN A 187 9.60 -17.33 -19.54
C GLN A 187 8.43 -17.81 -18.68
N SER A 188 7.21 -17.74 -19.22
CA SER A 188 5.97 -17.83 -18.43
C SER A 188 5.49 -19.26 -18.13
N ASP A 189 5.98 -20.25 -18.86
CA ASP A 189 5.60 -21.66 -18.77
C ASP A 189 6.62 -22.53 -18.01
N ALA A 190 7.67 -21.93 -17.43
CA ALA A 190 8.62 -22.58 -16.55
C ALA A 190 8.28 -22.30 -15.07
N ALA A 191 7.95 -23.36 -14.32
CA ALA A 191 7.74 -23.28 -12.88
C ALA A 191 9.05 -23.05 -12.13
N LEU A 192 8.97 -22.44 -10.93
CA LEU A 192 10.03 -22.63 -9.94
C LEU A 192 9.94 -24.07 -9.40
N CYS A 193 11.06 -24.70 -9.15
CA CYS A 193 11.15 -26.08 -8.68
C CYS A 193 12.17 -26.20 -7.54
N LEU A 194 11.93 -27.13 -6.61
CA LEU A 194 12.93 -27.51 -5.61
C LEU A 194 13.16 -29.02 -5.70
N HIS A 195 14.41 -29.37 -5.98
CA HIS A 195 14.89 -30.74 -5.99
C HIS A 195 15.54 -31.07 -4.64
N TYR A 196 15.34 -32.29 -4.17
CA TYR A 196 15.86 -32.75 -2.89
C TYR A 196 16.12 -34.27 -2.89
N ASN A 197 17.02 -34.71 -2.01
CA ASN A 197 17.32 -36.13 -1.78
C ASN A 197 16.52 -36.74 -0.59
N ASN A 198 15.95 -35.91 0.29
CA ASN A 198 15.14 -36.34 1.43
C ASN A 198 13.85 -35.51 1.56
N ASN A 199 12.69 -36.18 1.72
CA ASN A 199 11.38 -35.53 1.85
C ASN A 199 10.91 -35.29 3.29
N ASP A 200 11.68 -35.65 4.33
CA ASP A 200 11.32 -35.38 5.74
C ASP A 200 10.95 -33.90 5.99
N ASN A 201 11.65 -32.98 5.31
CA ASN A 201 11.48 -31.54 5.44
C ASN A 201 10.36 -30.95 4.55
N GLN A 202 9.72 -31.76 3.70
CA GLN A 202 8.77 -31.31 2.66
C GLN A 202 7.68 -30.37 3.20
N LYS A 203 6.99 -30.76 4.28
CA LYS A 203 5.86 -29.98 4.84
C LYS A 203 6.26 -28.60 5.36
N ILE A 204 7.51 -28.45 5.81
CA ILE A 204 8.06 -27.17 6.28
C ILE A 204 8.28 -26.24 5.08
N ILE A 205 8.85 -26.79 3.99
CA ILE A 205 9.08 -26.08 2.75
C ILE A 205 7.75 -25.67 2.10
N ASP A 206 6.78 -26.59 2.02
CA ASP A 206 5.41 -26.31 1.57
C ASP A 206 4.79 -25.13 2.34
N ALA A 207 4.91 -25.11 3.66
CA ALA A 207 4.38 -24.02 4.49
C ALA A 207 5.08 -22.68 4.22
N ILE A 208 6.41 -22.68 4.05
CA ILE A 208 7.21 -21.50 3.72
C ILE A 208 6.87 -20.96 2.32
N VAL A 209 6.68 -21.84 1.32
CA VAL A 209 6.26 -21.49 -0.04
C VAL A 209 4.87 -20.85 -0.02
N ASN A 210 3.91 -21.45 0.69
CA ASN A 210 2.57 -20.89 0.81
C ASN A 210 2.56 -19.50 1.47
N ASP A 211 3.39 -19.28 2.50
CA ASP A 211 3.55 -17.98 3.19
C ASP A 211 4.29 -16.93 2.33
N SER A 212 5.06 -17.36 1.32
CA SER A 212 5.77 -16.45 0.38
C SER A 212 4.84 -15.81 -0.66
N HIS A 213 3.71 -16.45 -0.95
CA HIS A 213 2.75 -16.08 -2.01
C HIS A 213 3.35 -15.98 -3.43
N TYR A 214 4.26 -16.90 -3.79
CA TYR A 214 5.03 -16.86 -5.05
C TYR A 214 4.20 -16.54 -6.32
N TYR A 215 3.25 -17.38 -6.72
CA TYR A 215 2.47 -17.21 -7.97
C TYR A 215 1.76 -15.85 -8.07
N SER A 216 1.15 -15.34 -6.99
CA SER A 216 0.45 -14.04 -7.04
C SER A 216 1.40 -12.85 -7.04
N ARG A 217 2.68 -13.05 -6.68
CA ARG A 217 3.73 -12.03 -6.72
C ARG A 217 4.52 -12.06 -8.01
N THR A 218 4.82 -13.21 -8.59
CA THR A 218 5.57 -13.32 -9.86
C THR A 218 4.61 -13.36 -11.05
N GLY A 219 3.75 -14.37 -11.11
CA GLY A 219 2.93 -14.77 -12.26
C GLY A 219 3.34 -16.12 -12.86
N TYR A 220 4.51 -16.65 -12.47
CA TYR A 220 4.99 -17.98 -12.83
C TYR A 220 4.39 -19.04 -11.92
N GLU A 221 4.30 -20.29 -12.39
CA GLU A 221 3.74 -21.40 -11.62
C GLU A 221 4.45 -21.60 -10.25
N ASN A 222 3.67 -21.97 -9.23
CA ASN A 222 4.17 -22.20 -7.87
C ASN A 222 5.20 -23.34 -7.81
N LEU A 223 5.99 -23.34 -6.73
CA LEU A 223 7.04 -24.32 -6.50
C LEU A 223 6.56 -25.76 -6.74
N THR A 224 7.10 -26.42 -7.76
CA THR A 224 6.92 -27.86 -7.95
C THR A 224 8.03 -28.60 -7.22
N LEU A 225 7.64 -29.58 -6.40
CA LEU A 225 8.57 -30.45 -5.70
C LEU A 225 8.95 -31.62 -6.61
N LEU A 226 10.24 -31.70 -6.95
CA LEU A 226 10.81 -32.71 -7.84
C LEU A 226 11.84 -33.55 -7.10
N GLY A 227 12.05 -34.80 -7.53
CA GLY A 227 13.07 -35.68 -6.94
C GLY A 227 14.49 -35.37 -7.41
N ASP A 228 15.47 -36.15 -6.96
CA ASP A 228 16.85 -36.11 -7.47
C ASP A 228 16.89 -36.20 -9.00
N GLY A 229 17.63 -35.29 -9.64
CA GLY A 229 17.83 -35.33 -11.10
C GLY A 229 18.04 -33.98 -11.78
N LEU A 230 18.94 -33.14 -11.27
CA LEU A 230 19.52 -32.02 -12.04
C LEU A 230 21.00 -32.30 -12.30
N GLY A 231 21.48 -31.89 -13.47
CA GLY A 231 22.90 -31.91 -13.81
C GLY A 231 23.62 -30.68 -13.26
N SER A 232 23.70 -30.56 -11.93
CA SER A 232 24.33 -29.43 -11.23
C SER A 232 25.20 -29.88 -10.05
N GLU A 233 25.67 -28.93 -9.23
CA GLU A 233 26.28 -29.15 -7.91
C GLU A 233 25.52 -30.18 -7.04
N GLN A 234 24.20 -30.35 -7.24
CA GLN A 234 23.38 -31.36 -6.56
C GLN A 234 23.91 -32.79 -6.73
N GLU A 235 24.48 -33.17 -7.88
CA GLU A 235 25.07 -34.51 -8.09
C GLU A 235 26.16 -34.82 -7.06
N VAL A 236 26.87 -33.79 -6.58
CA VAL A 236 27.93 -33.92 -5.58
C VAL A 236 27.34 -33.92 -4.17
N ALA A 237 26.46 -32.97 -3.88
CA ALA A 237 25.86 -32.80 -2.56
C ALA A 237 24.98 -34.01 -2.14
N SER A 238 24.10 -34.49 -3.02
CA SER A 238 23.26 -35.67 -2.79
C SER A 238 24.05 -36.97 -2.58
N SER A 239 25.35 -37.00 -2.91
CA SER A 239 26.22 -38.18 -2.71
C SER A 239 26.70 -38.37 -1.27
N ARG A 240 26.52 -37.37 -0.38
CA ARG A 240 26.97 -37.42 1.02
C ARG A 240 25.93 -38.09 1.93
N GLU A 241 26.37 -39.08 2.70
CA GLU A 241 25.53 -39.68 3.75
C GLU A 241 25.16 -38.63 4.82
N ASN A 242 23.89 -38.58 5.21
CA ASN A 242 23.32 -37.68 6.23
C ASN A 242 23.32 -36.17 5.88
N CYS A 243 23.45 -35.81 4.60
CA CYS A 243 23.30 -34.44 4.12
C CYS A 243 21.96 -34.23 3.41
N ASP A 244 21.02 -33.50 4.03
CA ASP A 244 19.78 -33.06 3.38
C ASP A 244 20.12 -31.98 2.34
N THR A 245 19.92 -32.30 1.06
CA THR A 245 20.30 -31.45 -0.09
C THR A 245 19.06 -30.79 -0.70
N PHE A 246 19.16 -29.52 -1.07
CA PHE A 246 18.06 -28.72 -1.61
C PHE A 246 18.54 -27.83 -2.76
N CYS A 247 18.23 -28.18 -4.01
CA CYS A 247 18.53 -27.35 -5.18
C CYS A 247 17.29 -26.59 -5.63
N LEU A 248 17.31 -25.25 -5.49
CA LEU A 248 16.27 -24.37 -5.99
C LEU A 248 16.62 -23.97 -7.42
N VAL A 249 15.75 -24.36 -8.35
CA VAL A 249 15.90 -24.17 -9.80
C VAL A 249 14.64 -23.51 -10.35
N LYS A 250 14.72 -22.82 -11.48
CA LYS A 250 13.54 -22.53 -12.31
C LYS A 250 13.66 -23.35 -13.58
N ASP A 251 13.37 -24.64 -13.53
CA ASP A 251 13.13 -25.49 -14.71
C ASP A 251 12.08 -26.54 -14.39
N GLN A 252 11.17 -26.78 -15.33
CA GLN A 252 10.17 -27.83 -15.26
C GLN A 252 10.12 -28.51 -16.63
N ASP A 253 10.50 -29.80 -16.68
CA ASP A 253 10.54 -30.62 -17.90
C ASP A 253 11.50 -30.14 -19.02
N PHE A 254 12.58 -29.41 -18.71
CA PHE A 254 13.51 -28.82 -19.68
C PHE A 254 12.82 -27.86 -20.68
N ARG A 255 11.80 -27.12 -20.24
CA ARG A 255 11.05 -26.17 -21.08
C ARG A 255 11.84 -24.92 -21.49
N TRP A 256 13.06 -24.76 -20.99
CA TRP A 256 13.95 -23.68 -21.41
C TRP A 256 14.48 -23.88 -22.82
N ASP A 257 14.02 -23.04 -23.73
CA ASP A 257 14.60 -22.96 -25.07
C ASP A 257 15.96 -22.21 -25.05
N MET A 258 16.36 -21.55 -23.96
CA MET A 258 17.49 -20.60 -23.96
C MET A 258 18.57 -20.76 -22.87
N TRP A 259 18.33 -21.53 -21.80
CA TRP A 259 19.22 -21.72 -20.63
C TRP A 259 20.75 -21.70 -20.89
N HIS A 260 21.29 -22.58 -21.73
CA HIS A 260 22.74 -22.62 -22.02
C HIS A 260 23.16 -21.86 -23.30
N ARG A 261 22.37 -20.91 -23.82
CA ARG A 261 22.58 -20.32 -25.15
C ARG A 261 22.75 -18.81 -25.05
N THR A 262 23.91 -18.28 -25.45
CA THR A 262 24.08 -16.83 -25.69
C THR A 262 23.94 -16.53 -27.18
N GLY A 263 23.23 -15.45 -27.49
CA GLY A 263 22.98 -14.99 -28.85
C GLY A 263 23.70 -13.70 -29.25
N SER A 264 23.26 -13.17 -30.39
CA SER A 264 23.88 -12.01 -31.04
C SER A 264 24.06 -10.82 -30.09
N ASN A 265 25.27 -10.26 -30.05
CA ASN A 265 25.66 -9.10 -29.24
C ASN A 265 25.39 -9.23 -27.72
N TYR A 266 25.23 -10.45 -27.19
CA TYR A 266 24.84 -10.70 -25.78
C TYR A 266 23.47 -10.11 -25.39
N SER A 267 22.55 -9.94 -26.35
CA SER A 267 21.20 -9.39 -26.12
C SER A 267 20.07 -10.36 -26.50
N LYS A 268 20.37 -11.67 -26.52
CA LYS A 268 19.44 -12.79 -26.74
C LYS A 268 19.93 -14.04 -26.02
N GLY A 269 19.01 -14.87 -25.52
CA GLY A 269 19.34 -16.10 -24.78
C GLY A 269 19.59 -15.86 -23.29
N ASP A 270 20.55 -16.55 -22.67
CA ASP A 270 20.97 -16.25 -21.29
C ASP A 270 21.81 -14.96 -21.21
N CYS A 271 21.10 -13.85 -21.12
CA CYS A 271 21.61 -12.49 -20.94
C CYS A 271 20.68 -11.67 -20.06
N LEU A 272 21.16 -10.54 -19.54
CA LEU A 272 20.47 -9.77 -18.50
C LEU A 272 19.09 -9.26 -18.94
N ASP A 273 18.92 -9.00 -20.23
CA ASP A 273 17.66 -8.56 -20.85
C ASP A 273 16.54 -9.63 -20.80
N HIS A 274 16.88 -10.88 -20.48
CA HIS A 274 15.96 -12.01 -20.32
C HIS A 274 15.90 -12.53 -18.86
N THR A 275 16.18 -11.68 -17.87
CA THR A 275 16.00 -11.99 -16.44
C THR A 275 14.92 -11.14 -15.78
N ASP A 276 13.92 -11.77 -15.17
CA ASP A 276 12.86 -11.07 -14.46
C ASP A 276 13.30 -10.68 -13.04
N ARG A 277 13.50 -9.37 -12.84
CA ARG A 277 13.82 -8.78 -11.54
C ARG A 277 12.75 -9.03 -10.48
N LYS A 278 11.50 -9.26 -10.86
CA LYS A 278 10.39 -9.54 -9.93
C LYS A 278 10.55 -10.95 -9.35
N ASP A 279 10.80 -11.96 -10.19
CA ASP A 279 11.22 -13.31 -9.82
C ASP A 279 12.47 -13.28 -8.93
N ILE A 280 13.58 -12.65 -9.34
CA ILE A 280 14.82 -12.54 -8.54
C ILE A 280 14.50 -12.16 -7.08
N ASN A 281 13.69 -11.11 -6.88
CA ASN A 281 13.35 -10.61 -5.56
C ASN A 281 12.48 -11.59 -4.75
N VAL A 282 11.48 -12.23 -5.36
CA VAL A 282 10.57 -13.17 -4.66
C VAL A 282 11.26 -14.50 -4.37
N THR A 283 12.06 -15.00 -5.32
CA THR A 283 12.90 -16.19 -5.19
C THR A 283 13.98 -16.00 -4.12
N ALA A 284 14.62 -14.82 -4.04
CA ALA A 284 15.55 -14.47 -2.97
C ALA A 284 14.88 -14.43 -1.59
N GLU A 285 13.65 -13.89 -1.49
CA GLU A 285 12.89 -13.84 -0.23
C GLU A 285 12.44 -15.24 0.22
N LEU A 286 11.97 -16.08 -0.71
CA LEU A 286 11.61 -17.48 -0.47
C LEU A 286 12.83 -18.26 0.05
N PHE A 287 13.97 -18.17 -0.64
CA PHE A 287 15.20 -18.86 -0.25
C PHE A 287 15.79 -18.31 1.06
N TRP A 288 15.65 -17.00 1.34
CA TRP A 288 15.94 -16.45 2.66
C TRP A 288 15.01 -17.03 3.74
N ASN A 289 13.72 -17.20 3.48
CA ASN A 289 12.80 -17.79 4.46
C ASN A 289 13.11 -19.27 4.74
N ILE A 290 13.51 -20.05 3.73
CA ILE A 290 14.05 -21.41 3.88
C ILE A 290 15.32 -21.38 4.73
N THR A 291 16.32 -20.58 4.33
CA THR A 291 17.59 -20.40 5.05
C THR A 291 17.36 -20.02 6.52
N LYS A 292 16.46 -19.07 6.78
CA LYS A 292 16.09 -18.60 8.12
C LYS A 292 15.51 -19.72 8.99
N TYR A 293 14.68 -20.61 8.44
CA TYR A 293 14.11 -21.72 9.19
C TYR A 293 15.16 -22.76 9.59
N PHE A 294 16.00 -23.20 8.65
CA PHE A 294 16.98 -24.26 8.91
C PHE A 294 18.23 -23.75 9.63
N CYS A 295 18.66 -22.52 9.36
CA CYS A 295 19.97 -21.99 9.75
C CYS A 295 19.94 -20.90 10.83
N VAL A 296 18.77 -20.42 11.28
CA VAL A 296 18.66 -19.35 12.29
C VAL A 296 17.67 -19.74 13.38
N ASN A 297 17.99 -19.40 14.63
CA ASN A 297 17.04 -19.39 15.75
C ASN A 297 16.70 -17.93 16.07
N PRO A 298 15.68 -17.31 15.41
CA PRO A 298 15.28 -15.95 15.75
C PRO A 298 14.62 -15.91 17.14
N ASP A 299 14.82 -14.84 17.88
CA ASP A 299 14.20 -14.63 19.20
C ASP A 299 13.32 -13.40 19.17
N CYS A 300 12.07 -13.53 19.61
CA CYS A 300 11.16 -12.41 19.75
C CYS A 300 10.50 -12.38 21.14
N TRP A 301 10.20 -11.18 21.64
CA TRP A 301 9.64 -10.97 22.98
C TRP A 301 8.73 -9.73 23.02
N PHE A 302 7.77 -9.75 23.94
CA PHE A 302 6.96 -8.58 24.27
C PHE A 302 7.80 -7.52 25.00
N ASP A 303 7.68 -6.27 24.55
CA ASP A 303 8.27 -5.10 25.19
C ASP A 303 7.14 -4.18 25.67
N ASN A 304 7.07 -3.93 26.98
CA ASN A 304 6.09 -3.06 27.63
C ASN A 304 4.62 -3.33 27.23
N ILE A 305 4.05 -4.47 27.66
CA ILE A 305 2.60 -4.68 27.62
C ILE A 305 1.90 -3.86 28.71
N GLN A 306 0.78 -3.22 28.35
CA GLN A 306 -0.10 -2.43 29.20
C GLN A 306 -1.55 -2.88 29.01
N TYR A 307 -2.37 -2.69 30.04
CA TYR A 307 -3.77 -3.14 30.06
C TYR A 307 -4.68 -2.02 30.55
N GLU A 308 -5.78 -1.78 29.85
CA GLU A 308 -6.83 -0.87 30.30
C GLU A 308 -8.22 -1.46 30.12
N THR A 309 -9.11 -1.16 31.07
CA THR A 309 -10.52 -1.59 31.04
C THR A 309 -11.40 -0.41 30.67
N PHE A 310 -12.35 -0.59 29.77
CA PHE A 310 -13.22 0.47 29.27
C PHE A 310 -14.66 -0.04 29.05
N ASP A 311 -15.59 0.89 28.86
CA ASP A 311 -17.00 0.63 28.56
C ASP A 311 -17.20 0.87 27.05
N SER A 312 -17.63 -0.16 26.30
CA SER A 312 -17.80 -0.10 24.85
C SER A 312 -18.95 0.81 24.39
N THR A 313 -19.83 1.22 25.30
CA THR A 313 -21.03 2.03 25.05
C THR A 313 -20.97 3.45 25.62
N GLY A 314 -19.89 3.78 26.33
CA GLY A 314 -19.69 5.08 27.00
C GLY A 314 -20.44 5.24 28.32
N GLY A 315 -20.90 4.14 28.92
CA GLY A 315 -21.52 4.10 30.25
C GLY A 315 -20.51 4.11 31.41
N THR A 316 -20.92 3.62 32.58
CA THR A 316 -20.07 3.56 33.79
C THR A 316 -19.46 2.18 34.06
N LYS A 317 -19.73 1.19 33.20
CA LYS A 317 -19.53 -0.23 33.47
C LYS A 317 -18.59 -0.84 32.45
N LYS A 318 -17.31 -0.90 32.84
CA LYS A 318 -16.23 -1.51 32.07
C LYS A 318 -16.59 -2.94 31.64
N ASP A 319 -16.94 -3.12 30.37
CA ASP A 319 -17.34 -4.38 29.74
C ASP A 319 -16.22 -4.95 28.84
N SER A 320 -15.16 -4.17 28.64
CA SER A 320 -14.11 -4.39 27.66
C SER A 320 -12.72 -4.21 28.25
N LEU A 321 -11.74 -4.86 27.62
CA LEU A 321 -10.34 -4.91 28.00
C LEU A 321 -9.47 -4.71 26.75
N ARG A 322 -8.69 -3.63 26.74
CA ARG A 322 -7.62 -3.40 25.76
C ARG A 322 -6.30 -3.85 26.35
N ALA A 323 -5.48 -4.48 25.53
CA ALA A 323 -4.07 -4.71 25.80
C ALA A 323 -3.24 -4.08 24.70
N THR A 324 -2.33 -3.18 25.06
CA THR A 324 -1.43 -2.47 24.14
C THR A 324 0.00 -2.92 24.43
N PHE A 325 0.75 -3.29 23.41
CA PHE A 325 2.08 -3.88 23.57
C PHE A 325 3.00 -3.54 22.40
N LYS A 326 4.29 -3.78 22.57
CA LYS A 326 5.26 -3.90 21.46
C LYS A 326 5.79 -5.31 21.39
N VAL A 327 6.27 -5.72 20.23
CA VAL A 327 7.09 -6.93 20.07
C VAL A 327 8.41 -6.54 19.43
N LYS A 328 9.50 -7.06 19.98
CA LYS A 328 10.86 -6.95 19.42
C LYS A 328 11.33 -8.30 18.92
N SER A 329 12.18 -8.30 17.90
CA SER A 329 12.92 -9.48 17.43
C SER A 329 14.43 -9.21 17.38
N THR A 330 15.24 -10.26 17.48
CA THR A 330 16.67 -10.21 17.19
C THR A 330 16.96 -9.95 15.71
N LEU A 331 16.06 -10.32 14.80
CA LEU A 331 16.15 -9.96 13.38
C LEU A 331 15.71 -8.50 13.15
N PRO A 332 16.21 -7.82 12.09
CA PRO A 332 15.76 -6.48 11.72
C PRO A 332 14.35 -6.49 11.08
N SER A 333 13.91 -7.64 10.58
CA SER A 333 12.60 -7.92 9.99
C SER A 333 12.26 -9.38 10.28
N ASP A 334 11.20 -9.64 11.06
CA ASP A 334 10.75 -10.96 11.48
C ASP A 334 9.22 -11.04 11.41
N LEU A 335 8.68 -11.98 10.65
CA LEU A 335 7.23 -12.17 10.53
C LEU A 335 6.72 -12.96 11.75
N VAL A 336 6.31 -12.24 12.79
CA VAL A 336 5.85 -12.81 14.06
C VAL A 336 4.34 -13.02 14.07
N MET A 337 3.88 -13.95 14.92
CA MET A 337 2.48 -14.15 15.24
C MET A 337 2.23 -13.94 16.73
N VAL A 338 1.18 -13.20 17.09
CA VAL A 338 0.62 -13.12 18.44
C VAL A 338 -0.76 -13.76 18.44
N ASN A 339 -0.93 -14.77 19.30
CA ASN A 339 -2.23 -15.34 19.66
C ASN A 339 -2.62 -14.77 21.03
N ALA A 340 -3.70 -13.98 21.07
CA ALA A 340 -4.30 -13.46 22.30
C ALA A 340 -5.63 -14.17 22.54
N THR A 341 -5.76 -14.88 23.65
CA THR A 341 -6.94 -15.69 24.00
C THR A 341 -7.60 -15.15 25.27
N PHE A 342 -8.90 -14.83 25.19
CA PHE A 342 -9.68 -14.22 26.29
C PHE A 342 -10.49 -15.27 27.05
N ILE A 343 -10.33 -15.33 28.38
CA ILE A 343 -10.82 -16.44 29.23
C ILE A 343 -11.50 -15.97 30.53
N PRO A 344 -12.52 -16.70 31.03
CA PRO A 344 -13.10 -16.51 32.36
C PRO A 344 -12.23 -17.14 33.45
N VAL A 345 -12.02 -16.45 34.56
CA VAL A 345 -11.21 -16.99 35.67
C VAL A 345 -12.03 -17.97 36.52
N GLY A 346 -11.44 -19.13 36.81
CA GLY A 346 -12.01 -20.15 37.69
C GLY A 346 -12.99 -21.12 37.04
N LEU A 347 -13.23 -21.02 35.73
CA LEU A 347 -14.02 -21.99 34.95
C LEU A 347 -13.08 -22.83 34.06
N ILE A 348 -13.14 -24.15 34.23
CA ILE A 348 -12.54 -25.10 33.27
C ILE A 348 -13.38 -25.01 31.98
N PRO A 349 -12.75 -24.84 30.80
CA PRO A 349 -13.06 -23.65 30.00
C PRO A 349 -14.28 -23.79 29.09
N PRO A 350 -14.89 -22.64 28.79
CA PRO A 350 -14.92 -22.17 27.41
C PRO A 350 -14.00 -20.96 27.23
N THR A 351 -13.10 -21.03 26.25
CA THR A 351 -12.51 -19.84 25.63
C THR A 351 -13.64 -18.95 25.12
N LEU A 352 -13.59 -17.64 25.38
CA LEU A 352 -14.62 -16.72 24.89
C LEU A 352 -14.32 -16.21 23.49
N ASP A 353 -13.06 -15.88 23.23
CA ASP A 353 -12.59 -15.35 21.94
C ASP A 353 -11.06 -15.52 21.81
N THR A 354 -10.55 -15.52 20.58
CA THR A 354 -9.11 -15.58 20.27
C THR A 354 -8.79 -14.71 19.06
N ILE A 355 -7.92 -13.71 19.26
CA ILE A 355 -7.43 -12.84 18.20
C ILE A 355 -6.01 -13.28 17.80
N PHE A 356 -5.82 -13.49 16.50
CA PHE A 356 -4.51 -13.74 15.89
C PHE A 356 -4.03 -12.48 15.16
N LEU A 357 -2.82 -12.02 15.46
CA LEU A 357 -2.16 -10.92 14.77
C LEU A 357 -0.87 -11.44 14.13
N ASN A 358 -0.71 -11.28 12.82
CA ASN A 358 0.54 -11.52 12.09
C ASN A 358 1.11 -10.18 11.63
N PHE A 359 2.38 -9.91 11.92
CA PHE A 359 3.02 -8.64 11.56
C PHE A 359 4.55 -8.75 11.57
N THR A 360 5.23 -7.78 10.95
CA THR A 360 6.70 -7.71 10.97
C THR A 360 7.20 -7.03 12.25
N ALA A 361 7.85 -7.77 13.14
CA ALA A 361 8.61 -7.23 14.25
C ALA A 361 10.05 -6.87 13.83
N ASN A 362 10.68 -6.00 14.61
CA ASN A 362 12.06 -5.57 14.42
C ASN A 362 12.72 -5.25 15.78
N ARG A 363 13.94 -4.70 15.77
CA ARG A 363 14.70 -4.40 16.99
C ARG A 363 14.17 -3.23 17.83
N THR A 364 13.39 -2.30 17.25
CA THR A 364 12.87 -1.12 17.95
C THR A 364 11.48 -1.35 18.53
N GLY A 365 10.66 -2.16 17.88
CA GLY A 365 9.31 -2.53 18.29
C GLY A 365 8.25 -1.49 17.91
N ALA A 366 7.40 -1.86 16.95
CA ALA A 366 6.16 -1.16 16.68
C ALA A 366 5.12 -1.42 17.79
N GLN A 367 4.14 -0.52 17.92
CA GLN A 367 3.06 -0.64 18.90
C GLN A 367 1.82 -1.25 18.26
N HIS A 368 1.25 -2.23 18.95
CA HIS A 368 0.06 -2.98 18.54
C HIS A 368 -0.93 -3.03 19.70
N GLU A 369 -2.19 -3.33 19.41
CA GLU A 369 -3.21 -3.57 20.44
C GLU A 369 -4.16 -4.71 20.07
N VAL A 370 -4.78 -5.29 21.09
CA VAL A 370 -5.97 -6.16 20.98
C VAL A 370 -7.05 -5.62 21.89
N ASN A 371 -8.30 -5.72 21.46
CA ASN A 371 -9.49 -5.27 22.21
C ASN A 371 -10.45 -6.46 22.32
N PHE A 372 -10.88 -6.78 23.55
CA PHE A 372 -11.92 -7.77 23.82
C PHE A 372 -13.11 -7.11 24.55
N THR A 373 -14.33 -7.48 24.17
CA THR A 373 -15.58 -7.01 24.78
C THR A 373 -16.44 -8.21 25.17
N LEU A 374 -17.10 -8.19 26.33
CA LEU A 374 -17.87 -9.32 26.84
C LEU A 374 -18.98 -9.80 25.85
N PRO A 375 -18.94 -11.05 25.34
CA PRO A 375 -19.92 -11.57 24.40
C PRO A 375 -21.36 -11.58 24.92
N GLN A 376 -22.35 -11.59 24.01
CA GLN A 376 -23.74 -11.26 24.35
C GLN A 376 -24.47 -12.21 25.33
N ASN A 377 -23.90 -13.37 25.66
CA ASN A 377 -24.47 -14.35 26.59
C ASN A 377 -23.64 -14.53 27.88
N VAL A 378 -22.59 -13.72 28.09
CA VAL A 378 -21.67 -13.82 29.24
C VAL A 378 -22.13 -12.92 30.40
N GLN A 379 -21.92 -13.37 31.65
CA GLN A 379 -22.27 -12.68 32.90
C GLN A 379 -21.17 -11.72 33.38
N LYS A 380 -21.43 -10.89 34.40
CA LYS A 380 -20.39 -10.09 35.07
C LYS A 380 -19.46 -10.99 35.91
N GLY A 381 -18.16 -10.76 35.87
CA GLY A 381 -17.18 -11.69 36.46
C GLY A 381 -15.71 -11.32 36.24
N PRO A 382 -14.77 -12.14 36.73
CA PRO A 382 -13.33 -12.01 36.52
C PRO A 382 -12.83 -12.65 35.21
N TYR A 383 -11.96 -11.95 34.48
CA TYR A 383 -11.41 -12.35 33.17
C TYR A 383 -9.91 -12.05 33.04
N ASP A 384 -9.21 -12.92 32.30
CA ASP A 384 -7.80 -12.76 31.91
C ASP A 384 -7.65 -12.79 30.37
N ILE A 385 -6.53 -12.29 29.85
CA ILE A 385 -6.05 -12.60 28.50
C ILE A 385 -4.73 -13.39 28.60
N VAL A 386 -4.63 -14.49 27.87
CA VAL A 386 -3.39 -15.26 27.67
C VAL A 386 -2.82 -14.94 26.30
N PHE A 387 -1.60 -14.42 26.26
CA PHE A 387 -0.82 -14.17 25.06
C PHE A 387 0.20 -15.28 24.83
N LYS A 388 0.28 -15.78 23.60
CA LYS A 388 1.42 -16.55 23.07
C LYS A 388 2.04 -15.79 21.90
N LEU A 389 3.36 -15.67 21.89
CA LEU A 389 4.13 -15.00 20.84
C LEU A 389 5.05 -16.02 20.15
N TYR A 390 5.04 -16.01 18.82
CA TYR A 390 5.79 -16.91 17.96
C TYR A 390 6.62 -16.08 16.97
N ASN A 391 7.91 -16.41 16.84
CA ASN A 391 8.79 -15.94 15.77
C ASN A 391 8.37 -16.57 14.42
N SER A 392 9.05 -16.18 13.33
CA SER A 392 8.73 -16.70 12.00
C SER A 392 8.94 -18.22 11.81
N THR A 393 9.67 -18.92 12.68
CA THR A 393 9.84 -20.39 12.61
C THR A 393 8.79 -21.13 13.44
N GLY A 394 8.51 -20.65 14.65
CA GLY A 394 7.45 -21.11 15.54
C GLY A 394 6.05 -20.91 14.97
N LYS A 395 5.83 -19.85 14.17
CA LYS A 395 4.61 -19.65 13.36
C LYS A 395 4.36 -20.84 12.42
N ILE A 396 5.39 -21.31 11.72
CA ILE A 396 5.32 -22.46 10.80
C ILE A 396 5.09 -23.76 11.58
N ASN A 397 5.78 -23.95 12.72
CA ASN A 397 5.56 -25.14 13.55
C ASN A 397 4.14 -25.23 14.11
N GLU A 398 3.55 -24.09 14.52
CA GLU A 398 2.17 -24.03 15.02
C GLU A 398 1.16 -24.28 13.88
N SER A 399 1.40 -23.77 12.67
CA SER A 399 0.51 -24.03 11.52
C SER A 399 0.56 -25.49 11.04
N LEU A 400 1.68 -26.18 11.25
CA LEU A 400 1.85 -27.61 10.98
C LEU A 400 1.46 -28.52 12.17
N GLY A 401 1.14 -27.95 13.33
CA GLY A 401 0.70 -28.69 14.52
C GLY A 401 1.80 -29.54 15.18
N PHE A 402 3.07 -29.14 15.08
CA PHE A 402 4.17 -29.87 15.72
C PHE A 402 4.13 -29.75 17.26
N GLU A 403 4.34 -30.88 17.96
CA GLU A 403 4.29 -30.92 19.42
C GLU A 403 5.54 -30.30 20.07
N GLY A 404 5.33 -29.21 20.82
CA GLY A 404 6.38 -28.51 21.55
C GLY A 404 5.92 -27.12 22.00
N THR A 405 6.77 -26.39 22.72
CA THR A 405 6.53 -24.96 23.00
C THR A 405 6.97 -24.14 21.78
N ASN A 406 6.14 -24.11 20.74
CA ASN A 406 6.38 -23.36 19.50
C ASN A 406 6.43 -21.83 19.68
N TYR A 407 6.06 -21.34 20.87
CA TYR A 407 6.07 -19.92 21.23
C TYR A 407 7.39 -19.52 21.90
N ASN A 408 7.94 -18.36 21.55
CA ASN A 408 9.09 -17.75 22.23
C ASN A 408 8.70 -17.23 23.63
N GLN A 409 7.45 -16.78 23.79
CA GLN A 409 6.97 -16.24 25.06
C GLN A 409 5.47 -16.51 25.27
N THR A 410 5.09 -16.77 26.52
CA THR A 410 3.68 -16.75 26.98
C THR A 410 3.56 -15.73 28.13
N ILE A 411 2.50 -14.91 28.12
CA ILE A 411 2.18 -13.95 29.18
C ILE A 411 0.68 -14.03 29.48
N THR A 412 0.30 -14.17 30.75
CA THR A 412 -1.09 -13.97 31.20
C THR A 412 -1.22 -12.56 31.81
N SER A 413 -2.31 -11.87 31.50
CA SER A 413 -2.62 -10.57 32.11
C SER A 413 -2.93 -10.68 33.60
N PRO A 414 -2.97 -9.56 34.34
CA PRO A 414 -3.74 -9.49 35.58
C PRO A 414 -5.22 -9.84 35.33
N THR A 415 -5.93 -10.21 36.39
CA THR A 415 -7.38 -10.46 36.34
C THR A 415 -8.18 -9.16 36.44
N PHE A 416 -9.13 -8.98 35.52
CA PHE A 416 -10.02 -7.82 35.47
C PHE A 416 -11.47 -8.23 35.73
N TYR A 417 -12.19 -7.48 36.59
CA TYR A 417 -13.62 -7.70 36.82
C TYR A 417 -14.44 -6.83 35.88
N LEU A 418 -15.25 -7.45 35.01
CA LEU A 418 -15.99 -6.78 33.94
C LEU A 418 -17.51 -6.84 34.17
N HIS A 419 -18.20 -5.76 33.77
CA HIS A 419 -19.64 -5.51 33.91
C HIS A 419 -20.21 -5.12 32.54
N ARG A 420 -21.35 -5.68 32.11
CA ARG A 420 -21.84 -5.51 30.73
C ARG A 420 -23.05 -4.56 30.54
N TRP A 421 -23.68 -4.09 31.62
CA TRP A 421 -24.81 -3.16 31.55
C TRP A 421 -24.75 -2.19 32.72
N ASP A 422 -25.13 -0.93 32.48
CA ASP A 422 -25.52 -0.02 33.56
C ASP A 422 -26.82 -0.51 34.23
N SER A 423 -26.97 -0.16 35.51
CA SER A 423 -28.07 -0.58 36.38
C SER A 423 -28.68 0.62 37.12
N PHE A 424 -29.97 0.55 37.43
CA PHE A 424 -30.61 1.44 38.39
C PHE A 424 -31.61 0.67 39.26
N GLY A 425 -31.62 0.93 40.56
CA GLY A 425 -32.27 0.09 41.57
C GLY A 425 -31.39 -0.12 42.81
N ASP A 426 -31.60 -1.21 43.54
CA ASP A 426 -30.76 -1.62 44.67
C ASP A 426 -30.11 -3.00 44.41
N GLU A 427 -28.79 -3.02 44.20
CA GLU A 427 -28.00 -4.26 44.04
C GLU A 427 -27.66 -4.95 45.38
N ARG A 428 -28.14 -4.45 46.54
CA ARG A 428 -27.84 -5.00 47.87
C ARG A 428 -28.93 -5.97 48.34
N VAL A 429 -28.55 -7.01 49.07
CA VAL A 429 -29.48 -8.05 49.58
C VAL A 429 -30.09 -7.65 50.92
N GLY A 430 -31.41 -7.43 50.93
CA GLY A 430 -32.19 -6.91 52.05
C GLY A 430 -32.10 -7.73 53.34
N THR A 431 -32.30 -7.07 54.47
CA THR A 431 -32.37 -7.71 55.80
C THR A 431 -33.73 -8.32 56.13
N SER A 432 -34.75 -8.05 55.31
CA SER A 432 -36.13 -8.49 55.54
C SER A 432 -36.79 -8.87 54.22
N TYR A 433 -37.96 -9.51 54.25
CA TYR A 433 -38.69 -9.92 53.05
C TYR A 433 -40.19 -9.69 53.17
N GLU A 434 -40.86 -9.50 52.04
CA GLU A 434 -42.32 -9.53 51.92
C GLU A 434 -42.77 -10.81 51.21
N ASN A 435 -43.98 -11.28 51.51
CA ASN A 435 -44.68 -12.24 50.65
C ASN A 435 -45.39 -11.47 49.52
N ILE A 436 -45.14 -11.85 48.26
CA ILE A 436 -45.65 -11.14 47.07
C ILE A 436 -46.64 -12.00 46.26
N ASP A 437 -47.25 -12.99 46.91
CA ASP A 437 -48.27 -13.87 46.34
C ASP A 437 -49.56 -13.08 46.12
N ASP A 438 -50.11 -13.13 44.90
CA ASP A 438 -51.20 -12.27 44.43
C ASP A 438 -50.98 -10.76 44.72
N LYS A 439 -49.72 -10.32 44.69
CA LYS A 439 -49.32 -8.94 45.01
C LYS A 439 -48.13 -8.46 44.19
N ILE A 440 -48.28 -7.35 43.49
CA ILE A 440 -47.18 -6.62 42.87
C ILE A 440 -46.47 -5.83 43.98
N SER A 441 -45.15 -6.04 44.15
CA SER A 441 -44.33 -5.31 45.13
C SER A 441 -42.99 -4.87 44.55
N GLY A 442 -42.52 -3.69 44.92
CA GLY A 442 -41.20 -3.17 44.56
C GLY A 442 -41.00 -1.73 44.99
N SER A 443 -40.12 -1.01 44.31
CA SER A 443 -39.72 0.36 44.69
C SER A 443 -39.71 1.31 43.49
N VAL A 444 -39.89 2.60 43.79
CA VAL A 444 -39.65 3.68 42.84
C VAL A 444 -38.15 3.99 42.81
N PHE A 445 -37.60 4.16 41.61
CA PHE A 445 -36.21 4.56 41.39
C PHE A 445 -36.10 5.59 40.27
N THR A 446 -35.40 6.69 40.53
CA THR A 446 -35.10 7.72 39.55
C THR A 446 -34.07 7.21 38.54
N LYS A 447 -34.32 7.43 37.25
CA LYS A 447 -33.40 7.09 36.17
C LYS A 447 -32.63 8.31 35.67
N GLU A 448 -31.35 8.41 36.01
CA GLU A 448 -30.43 9.36 35.40
C GLU A 448 -29.96 8.85 34.01
N GLY A 449 -30.13 9.65 32.95
CA GLY A 449 -29.82 9.31 31.54
C GLY A 449 -30.94 8.54 30.80
N ARG A 450 -31.05 8.69 29.46
CA ARG A 450 -31.98 7.90 28.62
C ARG A 450 -31.37 6.54 28.24
N GLY A 451 -32.19 5.59 27.79
CA GLY A 451 -31.70 4.27 27.39
C GLY A 451 -32.79 3.23 27.12
N VAL A 452 -32.39 1.97 26.93
CA VAL A 452 -33.32 0.85 26.67
C VAL A 452 -33.14 -0.25 27.72
N ALA A 453 -34.21 -0.55 28.45
CA ALA A 453 -34.23 -1.59 29.48
C ALA A 453 -34.01 -2.98 28.87
N LYS A 454 -33.04 -3.74 29.40
CA LYS A 454 -32.71 -5.10 28.89
C LYS A 454 -33.31 -6.19 29.76
N ASN A 455 -33.27 -6.03 31.08
CA ASN A 455 -33.78 -6.98 32.07
C ASN A 455 -34.06 -6.28 33.42
N ILE A 456 -34.85 -6.92 34.28
CA ILE A 456 -34.88 -6.65 35.72
C ILE A 456 -34.23 -7.84 36.44
N THR A 457 -33.43 -7.57 37.46
CA THR A 457 -32.83 -8.58 38.33
C THR A 457 -33.29 -8.35 39.76
N ALA A 458 -33.84 -9.38 40.41
CA ALA A 458 -34.44 -9.29 41.75
C ALA A 458 -33.97 -10.43 42.65
N TYR A 459 -33.84 -10.17 43.96
CA TYR A 459 -33.47 -11.18 44.95
C TYR A 459 -34.73 -11.86 45.51
N VAL A 460 -34.91 -13.13 45.16
CA VAL A 460 -36.17 -13.87 45.33
C VAL A 460 -35.98 -15.32 45.84
N LEU A 461 -37.06 -15.92 46.34
CA LEU A 461 -37.13 -17.31 46.81
C LEU A 461 -37.57 -18.25 45.68
N GLY A 462 -36.81 -19.30 45.37
CA GLY A 462 -37.18 -20.35 44.40
C GLY A 462 -37.97 -21.53 44.95
N GLY A 463 -38.55 -21.39 46.15
CA GLY A 463 -39.44 -22.37 46.77
C GLY A 463 -38.72 -23.63 47.25
N GLN A 464 -39.48 -24.73 47.30
CA GLN A 464 -39.00 -26.07 47.66
C GLN A 464 -39.33 -27.07 46.55
N SER A 465 -38.73 -28.27 46.61
CA SER A 465 -38.95 -29.31 45.60
C SER A 465 -40.43 -29.68 45.49
N GLY A 466 -40.95 -29.71 44.27
CA GLY A 466 -42.37 -30.01 43.98
C GLY A 466 -43.33 -28.81 44.01
N ASN A 467 -42.99 -27.69 44.67
CA ASN A 467 -43.84 -26.50 44.70
C ASN A 467 -42.97 -25.24 44.54
N ARG A 468 -42.69 -24.88 43.28
CA ARG A 468 -41.80 -23.77 42.91
C ARG A 468 -42.62 -22.54 42.47
N PRO A 469 -42.39 -21.35 43.06
CA PRO A 469 -43.03 -20.12 42.62
C PRO A 469 -42.55 -19.70 41.21
N THR A 470 -43.48 -19.18 40.41
CA THR A 470 -43.16 -18.45 39.17
C THR A 470 -43.18 -16.96 39.47
N TYR A 471 -42.22 -16.22 38.90
CA TYR A 471 -42.16 -14.75 38.98
C TYR A 471 -42.06 -14.14 37.58
N LYS A 472 -42.53 -12.90 37.47
CA LYS A 472 -42.14 -11.94 36.42
C LYS A 472 -41.93 -10.57 37.05
N CYS A 473 -41.15 -9.73 36.37
CA CYS A 473 -40.98 -8.34 36.76
C CYS A 473 -41.74 -7.43 35.78
N LEU A 474 -42.19 -6.28 36.30
CA LEU A 474 -42.89 -5.26 35.55
C LEU A 474 -42.20 -3.91 35.77
N LEU A 475 -42.38 -3.01 34.81
CA LEU A 475 -41.82 -1.67 34.84
C LEU A 475 -42.92 -0.66 34.49
N TYR A 476 -43.23 0.23 35.43
CA TYR A 476 -44.19 1.32 35.25
C TYR A 476 -43.49 2.66 35.37
N ARG A 477 -44.01 3.70 34.72
CA ARG A 477 -43.68 5.09 35.11
C ARG A 477 -44.45 5.46 36.38
N ASP A 478 -43.84 6.21 37.29
CA ASP A 478 -44.51 6.60 38.54
C ASP A 478 -45.46 7.81 38.36
N ASP A 479 -45.19 8.68 37.38
CA ASP A 479 -45.96 9.92 37.12
C ASP A 479 -47.42 9.66 36.72
N ASN A 480 -47.66 8.60 35.94
CA ASN A 480 -48.98 8.22 35.44
C ASN A 480 -49.37 6.76 35.74
N SER A 481 -48.53 6.01 36.46
CA SER A 481 -48.71 4.57 36.75
C SER A 481 -48.88 3.68 35.50
N GLN A 482 -48.42 4.14 34.33
CA GLN A 482 -48.54 3.40 33.07
C GLN A 482 -47.53 2.26 32.98
N LEU A 483 -47.99 1.07 32.62
CA LEU A 483 -47.11 -0.07 32.32
C LEU A 483 -46.34 0.17 31.02
N ILE A 484 -45.01 0.10 31.08
CA ILE A 484 -44.14 0.22 29.90
C ILE A 484 -43.34 -1.05 29.58
N GLY A 485 -43.37 -2.06 30.44
CA GLY A 485 -42.64 -3.31 30.22
C GLY A 485 -43.03 -4.44 31.15
N VAL A 486 -43.06 -5.66 30.60
CA VAL A 486 -43.18 -6.92 31.36
C VAL A 486 -42.08 -7.87 30.88
N THR A 487 -41.42 -8.54 31.82
CA THR A 487 -40.36 -9.51 31.49
C THR A 487 -40.93 -10.87 31.09
N GLU A 488 -40.06 -11.75 30.59
CA GLU A 488 -40.29 -13.20 30.66
C GLU A 488 -40.66 -13.68 32.08
N GLU A 489 -41.41 -14.78 32.16
CA GLU A 489 -41.68 -15.47 33.43
C GLU A 489 -40.59 -16.52 33.71
N LYS A 490 -40.15 -16.66 34.97
CA LYS A 490 -39.16 -17.68 35.38
C LYS A 490 -39.53 -18.31 36.71
N GLN A 491 -39.14 -19.58 36.86
CA GLN A 491 -39.12 -20.31 38.13
C GLN A 491 -37.67 -20.36 38.65
N PRO A 492 -37.33 -19.66 39.74
CA PRO A 492 -35.98 -19.66 40.31
C PRO A 492 -35.54 -21.03 40.84
N ALA A 493 -34.23 -21.28 40.88
CA ALA A 493 -33.68 -22.49 41.50
C ALA A 493 -33.91 -22.51 43.03
N ILE A 494 -33.96 -23.69 43.63
CA ILE A 494 -34.26 -23.86 45.07
C ILE A 494 -33.26 -23.07 45.93
N GLY A 495 -33.77 -22.28 46.87
CA GLY A 495 -33.00 -21.35 47.70
C GLY A 495 -33.35 -19.88 47.43
N ASN A 496 -32.55 -18.97 48.00
CA ASN A 496 -32.68 -17.52 47.79
C ASN A 496 -31.56 -17.05 46.87
N SER A 497 -31.88 -16.34 45.78
CA SER A 497 -30.87 -15.92 44.79
C SER A 497 -31.29 -14.68 43.99
N TRP A 498 -30.32 -14.02 43.38
CA TRP A 498 -30.56 -13.01 42.35
C TRP A 498 -30.98 -13.71 41.05
N ILE A 499 -32.13 -13.31 40.51
CA ILE A 499 -32.68 -13.86 39.26
C ILE A 499 -32.92 -12.74 38.27
N THR A 500 -32.38 -12.90 37.06
CA THR A 500 -32.52 -11.95 35.95
C THR A 500 -33.65 -12.37 35.02
N PHE A 501 -34.61 -11.47 34.80
CA PHE A 501 -35.78 -11.60 33.94
C PHE A 501 -35.67 -10.59 32.79
N SER A 502 -35.56 -11.07 31.56
CA SER A 502 -35.34 -10.26 30.36
C SER A 502 -36.63 -9.67 29.81
N PHE A 503 -36.56 -8.47 29.24
CA PHE A 503 -37.66 -7.95 28.42
C PHE A 503 -37.64 -8.59 27.02
N PRO A 504 -38.80 -9.01 26.48
CA PRO A 504 -38.94 -9.37 25.07
C PRO A 504 -38.81 -8.13 24.18
N ASN A 505 -38.73 -8.33 22.85
CA ASN A 505 -38.76 -7.23 21.89
C ASN A 505 -40.21 -6.88 21.51
N PRO A 506 -40.58 -5.60 21.31
CA PRO A 506 -39.76 -4.40 21.54
C PRO A 506 -39.55 -4.14 23.04
N LYS A 507 -38.37 -3.62 23.39
CA LYS A 507 -37.95 -3.42 24.79
C LYS A 507 -38.37 -2.05 25.33
N PRO A 508 -38.56 -1.90 26.66
CA PRO A 508 -39.01 -0.63 27.24
C PRO A 508 -37.96 0.47 27.07
N VAL A 509 -38.40 1.64 26.60
CA VAL A 509 -37.59 2.86 26.51
C VAL A 509 -37.61 3.60 27.85
N LEU A 510 -36.43 4.03 28.30
CA LEU A 510 -36.19 4.76 29.54
C LEU A 510 -35.88 6.23 29.25
N TYR A 511 -36.53 7.12 29.99
CA TYR A 511 -36.36 8.57 29.91
C TYR A 511 -35.50 9.08 31.08
N ASN A 512 -34.82 10.20 30.84
CA ASN A 512 -33.88 10.83 31.76
C ASN A 512 -34.65 11.65 32.80
N ASN A 513 -34.26 11.52 34.07
CA ASN A 513 -34.90 12.14 35.24
C ASN A 513 -36.40 11.80 35.33
N VAL A 514 -36.73 10.54 35.01
CA VAL A 514 -38.06 9.95 35.20
C VAL A 514 -37.98 8.87 36.28
N ASP A 515 -38.97 8.88 37.17
CA ASP A 515 -39.13 7.89 38.21
C ASP A 515 -39.87 6.66 37.68
N TYR A 516 -39.29 5.48 37.94
CA TYR A 516 -39.84 4.19 37.51
C TYR A 516 -40.11 3.28 38.69
N ASN A 517 -41.30 2.68 38.70
CA ASN A 517 -41.65 1.62 39.63
C ASN A 517 -41.15 0.30 39.04
N ILE A 518 -39.99 -0.15 39.54
CA ILE A 518 -39.44 -1.46 39.24
C ILE A 518 -40.05 -2.44 40.25
N VAL A 519 -40.81 -3.43 39.77
CA VAL A 519 -41.60 -4.31 40.64
C VAL A 519 -41.52 -5.77 40.23
N ALA A 520 -41.66 -6.67 41.19
CA ALA A 520 -41.82 -8.10 40.97
C ALA A 520 -43.25 -8.55 41.33
N TRP A 521 -43.69 -9.62 40.69
CA TRP A 521 -44.99 -10.25 40.88
C TRP A 521 -44.84 -11.75 40.68
N GLY A 522 -45.55 -12.57 41.45
CA GLY A 522 -45.45 -14.02 41.32
C GLY A 522 -46.58 -14.76 42.03
N ASN A 523 -46.60 -16.09 41.90
CA ASN A 523 -47.57 -16.96 42.55
C ASN A 523 -46.94 -17.94 43.55
N ASN A 524 -47.75 -18.39 44.52
CA ASN A 524 -47.53 -19.57 45.34
C ASN A 524 -46.26 -19.50 46.23
N THR A 525 -46.37 -18.79 47.35
CA THR A 525 -45.32 -18.60 48.39
C THR A 525 -44.06 -17.85 47.95
N THR A 526 -44.24 -16.88 47.06
CA THR A 526 -43.18 -15.97 46.60
C THR A 526 -42.64 -15.07 47.71
N ARG A 527 -41.38 -14.64 47.58
CA ARG A 527 -40.77 -13.65 48.48
C ARG A 527 -39.84 -12.70 47.75
N LEU A 528 -39.86 -11.45 48.18
CA LEU A 528 -39.02 -10.37 47.69
C LEU A 528 -38.34 -9.68 48.87
N TRP A 529 -37.02 -9.50 48.81
CA TRP A 529 -36.25 -8.93 49.90
C TRP A 529 -36.21 -7.39 49.86
N TYR A 530 -36.04 -6.76 51.02
CA TYR A 530 -35.97 -5.31 51.18
C TYR A 530 -35.20 -4.87 52.43
N TYR A 531 -34.88 -3.58 52.50
CA TYR A 531 -34.55 -2.85 53.73
C TYR A 531 -35.69 -1.88 54.09
N HIS A 532 -35.94 -1.65 55.38
CA HIS A 532 -36.75 -0.50 55.79
C HIS A 532 -35.89 0.76 55.73
N LEU A 533 -36.36 1.78 55.01
CA LEU A 533 -35.82 3.13 55.11
C LEU A 533 -36.78 3.97 55.95
N ASN A 534 -36.25 4.85 56.80
CA ASN A 534 -37.08 5.77 57.61
C ASN A 534 -37.77 6.88 56.78
N ASN A 535 -37.75 6.77 55.45
CA ASN A 535 -38.35 7.71 54.52
C ASN A 535 -39.59 7.06 53.87
N LEU A 536 -40.77 7.62 54.14
CA LEU A 536 -42.04 7.11 53.61
C LEU A 536 -42.13 7.40 52.11
N GLY A 537 -42.47 6.37 51.32
CA GLY A 537 -42.83 6.54 49.90
C GLY A 537 -41.85 5.97 48.88
N CYS A 538 -40.77 5.30 49.29
CA CYS A 538 -39.90 4.57 48.36
C CYS A 538 -40.48 3.21 47.90
N GLY A 539 -41.38 2.61 48.69
CA GLY A 539 -42.02 1.35 48.36
C GLY A 539 -43.33 1.52 47.61
N ARG A 540 -43.61 0.57 46.70
CA ARG A 540 -44.79 0.50 45.83
C ARG A 540 -45.40 -0.89 45.92
N THR A 541 -46.69 -0.97 46.22
CA THR A 541 -47.41 -2.25 46.36
C THR A 541 -48.84 -2.18 45.83
N ALA A 542 -49.28 -3.18 45.07
CA ALA A 542 -50.67 -3.32 44.59
C ALA A 542 -51.11 -4.79 44.70
N ASN A 543 -52.28 -5.04 45.31
CA ASN A 543 -52.82 -6.40 45.44
C ASN A 543 -53.52 -6.79 44.14
N LEU A 544 -53.06 -7.84 43.47
CA LEU A 544 -53.56 -8.28 42.17
C LEU A 544 -53.25 -9.77 41.93
N VAL A 545 -54.29 -10.57 41.64
CA VAL A 545 -54.20 -12.02 41.45
C VAL A 545 -53.29 -12.38 40.28
N TYR A 546 -52.28 -13.22 40.51
CA TYR A 546 -51.26 -13.55 39.53
C TYR A 546 -51.82 -14.25 38.29
N GLY A 547 -51.56 -13.70 37.11
CA GLY A 547 -52.07 -14.24 35.86
C GLY A 547 -51.67 -13.42 34.64
N SER A 548 -52.62 -13.15 33.75
CA SER A 548 -52.43 -12.28 32.59
C SER A 548 -51.93 -10.89 33.01
N ASN A 549 -51.07 -10.28 32.18
CA ASN A 549 -50.47 -9.00 32.48
C ASN A 549 -51.54 -7.90 32.70
N PRO A 550 -51.45 -7.08 33.76
CA PRO A 550 -52.34 -5.93 33.94
C PRO A 550 -52.15 -4.90 32.82
N ALA A 551 -53.13 -4.02 32.65
CA ALA A 551 -52.97 -2.79 31.86
C ALA A 551 -52.15 -1.78 32.68
N ASP A 552 -52.74 -1.25 33.76
CA ASP A 552 -52.11 -0.30 34.69
C ASP A 552 -52.35 -0.75 36.15
N ALA A 553 -51.61 -0.20 37.11
CA ALA A 553 -51.70 -0.59 38.53
C ALA A 553 -51.74 0.63 39.47
N VAL A 554 -52.68 0.63 40.42
CA VAL A 554 -52.78 1.69 41.45
C VAL A 554 -51.97 1.32 42.68
N PHE A 555 -50.82 1.98 42.88
CA PHE A 555 -49.88 1.64 43.94
C PHE A 555 -50.21 2.28 45.29
N SER A 556 -50.22 1.46 46.34
CA SER A 556 -50.10 1.89 47.74
C SER A 556 -48.64 2.11 48.12
N TRP A 557 -48.38 3.11 48.96
CA TRP A 557 -47.05 3.62 49.28
C TRP A 557 -46.56 3.08 50.63
N ASN A 558 -45.27 2.74 50.75
CA ASN A 558 -44.68 2.26 52.01
C ASN A 558 -43.18 2.61 52.15
N ALA A 559 -42.55 2.13 53.23
CA ALA A 559 -41.19 2.43 53.66
C ALA A 559 -40.13 1.37 53.25
N ASN A 560 -40.50 0.41 52.40
CA ASN A 560 -39.61 -0.68 52.00
C ASN A 560 -38.84 -0.31 50.73
N HIS A 561 -37.54 -0.58 50.73
CA HIS A 561 -36.63 -0.41 49.61
C HIS A 561 -36.17 -1.79 49.14
N TYR A 562 -36.73 -2.28 48.03
CA TYR A 562 -36.62 -3.69 47.63
C TYR A 562 -35.32 -3.99 46.87
N SER A 563 -34.78 -5.20 47.09
CA SER A 563 -33.57 -5.75 46.46
C SER A 563 -33.84 -6.15 45.01
N LEU A 564 -33.93 -5.15 44.14
CA LEU A 564 -34.17 -5.31 42.72
C LEU A 564 -33.63 -4.10 41.92
N PHE A 565 -33.22 -4.35 40.69
CA PHE A 565 -32.69 -3.33 39.79
C PHE A 565 -32.99 -3.66 38.33
N CYS A 566 -33.12 -2.64 37.49
CA CYS A 566 -33.25 -2.77 36.05
C CYS A 566 -31.89 -2.52 35.38
N SER A 567 -31.44 -3.46 34.55
CA SER A 567 -30.25 -3.30 33.72
C SER A 567 -30.66 -2.74 32.36
N TYR A 568 -29.92 -1.76 31.85
CA TYR A 568 -30.22 -1.05 30.60
C TYR A 568 -28.95 -0.83 29.77
N THR A 569 -29.10 -0.44 28.50
CA THR A 569 -28.02 0.28 27.80
C THR A 569 -28.38 1.76 27.77
N PRO A 570 -27.46 2.68 28.11
CA PRO A 570 -27.69 4.10 27.84
C PRO A 570 -27.84 4.32 26.34
N ASP A 571 -28.63 5.32 25.95
CA ASP A 571 -28.73 5.73 24.56
C ASP A 571 -27.92 7.01 24.32
N SER A 572 -26.67 6.81 23.91
CA SER A 572 -25.64 7.82 23.64
C SER A 572 -25.38 8.03 22.14
N TYR A 573 -26.08 7.31 21.26
CA TYR A 573 -25.81 7.29 19.82
C TYR A 573 -26.80 8.22 19.09
N PRO A 574 -26.32 9.10 18.19
CA PRO A 574 -27.20 9.98 17.42
C PRO A 574 -27.82 9.24 16.22
N PRO A 575 -29.00 9.68 15.72
CA PRO A 575 -29.68 9.04 14.61
C PRO A 575 -28.78 8.84 13.39
N GLN A 576 -28.78 7.65 12.78
CA GLN A 576 -28.10 7.43 11.51
C GLN A 576 -28.93 8.05 10.37
N ILE A 577 -28.36 9.08 9.74
CA ILE A 577 -28.88 9.72 8.54
C ILE A 577 -28.08 9.18 7.36
N ILE A 578 -28.70 8.33 6.52
CA ILE A 578 -28.07 7.68 5.37
C ILE A 578 -28.92 7.84 4.11
N ASN A 579 -28.34 7.54 2.95
CA ASN A 579 -28.99 7.63 1.63
C ASN A 579 -29.67 9.01 1.38
N VAL A 580 -29.09 10.07 1.93
CA VAL A 580 -29.50 11.46 1.68
C VAL A 580 -29.35 11.74 0.18
N SER A 581 -30.42 12.20 -0.43
CA SER A 581 -30.50 12.43 -1.88
C SER A 581 -31.50 13.53 -2.20
N CYS A 582 -31.27 14.22 -3.32
CA CYS A 582 -32.19 15.18 -3.90
C CYS A 582 -32.48 14.78 -5.35
N HIS A 583 -33.71 15.02 -5.82
CA HIS A 583 -34.05 14.85 -7.23
C HIS A 583 -35.03 15.92 -7.73
N PRO A 584 -34.76 16.58 -8.87
CA PRO A 584 -33.47 16.57 -9.57
C PRO A 584 -32.37 17.23 -8.73
N ASP A 585 -31.13 16.86 -8.99
CA ASP A 585 -29.89 17.34 -8.36
C ASP A 585 -29.35 18.62 -9.02
N THR A 586 -29.57 18.77 -10.34
CA THR A 586 -29.52 20.07 -11.04
C THR A 586 -30.92 20.45 -11.53
N VAL A 587 -31.38 21.66 -11.19
CA VAL A 587 -32.78 22.08 -11.38
C VAL A 587 -32.88 23.48 -12.01
N GLY A 588 -33.81 23.65 -12.94
CA GLY A 588 -34.13 24.97 -13.52
C GLY A 588 -34.92 25.86 -12.57
N PHE A 589 -34.94 27.17 -12.84
CA PHE A 589 -35.61 28.16 -12.00
C PHE A 589 -37.09 27.86 -11.74
N GLY A 590 -37.50 27.87 -10.47
CA GLY A 590 -38.89 27.68 -10.05
C GLY A 590 -39.43 26.25 -10.13
N TYR A 591 -38.61 25.27 -10.49
CA TYR A 591 -38.98 23.84 -10.44
C TYR A 591 -38.74 23.23 -9.05
N ASN A 592 -39.51 22.19 -8.74
CA ASN A 592 -39.44 21.50 -7.45
C ASN A 592 -38.25 20.53 -7.35
N VAL A 593 -37.56 20.54 -6.21
CA VAL A 593 -36.58 19.52 -5.80
C VAL A 593 -37.17 18.70 -4.67
N THR A 594 -37.16 17.37 -4.80
CA THR A 594 -37.56 16.45 -3.73
C THR A 594 -36.33 15.98 -2.98
N ILE A 595 -36.21 16.35 -1.71
CA ILE A 595 -35.12 15.91 -0.82
C ILE A 595 -35.62 14.73 0.01
N ASN A 596 -34.85 13.64 0.01
CA ASN A 596 -35.13 12.41 0.73
C ASN A 596 -33.95 12.05 1.65
N ALA A 597 -34.24 11.39 2.77
CA ALA A 597 -33.24 10.69 3.57
C ALA A 597 -33.83 9.45 4.21
N ASN A 598 -33.02 8.42 4.38
CA ASN A 598 -33.30 7.30 5.25
C ASN A 598 -32.74 7.67 6.64
N VAL A 599 -33.63 7.87 7.61
CA VAL A 599 -33.26 8.24 8.98
C VAL A 599 -33.72 7.14 9.91
N THR A 600 -32.76 6.49 10.54
CA THR A 600 -32.97 5.43 11.52
C THR A 600 -32.33 5.79 12.85
N ASP A 601 -32.99 5.45 13.94
CA ASP A 601 -32.28 5.19 15.20
C ASP A 601 -32.59 3.74 15.64
N ASN A 602 -31.61 3.09 16.27
CA ASN A 602 -31.68 1.67 16.65
C ASN A 602 -31.86 1.44 18.16
N GLN A 603 -32.07 2.49 18.97
CA GLN A 603 -32.26 2.40 20.42
C GLN A 603 -33.57 3.03 20.91
N SER A 604 -33.74 4.35 20.78
CA SER A 604 -34.93 5.10 21.22
C SER A 604 -35.87 5.50 20.08
N GLY A 605 -35.43 5.39 18.83
CA GLY A 605 -36.20 5.70 17.62
C GLY A 605 -36.23 7.20 17.28
N VAL A 606 -36.48 7.51 16.01
CA VAL A 606 -36.47 8.89 15.50
C VAL A 606 -37.64 9.70 16.07
N ASN A 607 -37.38 10.94 16.49
CA ASN A 607 -38.36 11.88 17.02
C ASN A 607 -38.74 12.95 15.98
N THR A 608 -37.75 13.64 15.42
CA THR A 608 -37.94 14.78 14.52
C THR A 608 -36.86 14.79 13.44
N VAL A 609 -37.25 15.04 12.19
CA VAL A 609 -36.33 15.26 11.06
C VAL A 609 -36.64 16.60 10.40
N LYS A 610 -35.59 17.39 10.13
CA LYS A 610 -35.68 18.68 9.44
C LYS A 610 -34.59 18.80 8.39
N VAL A 611 -34.78 19.68 7.41
CA VAL A 611 -33.73 20.16 6.53
C VAL A 611 -33.50 21.66 6.75
N ASN A 612 -32.24 22.06 6.83
CA ASN A 612 -31.82 23.46 6.78
C ASN A 612 -31.19 23.71 5.40
N ILE A 613 -31.84 24.52 4.58
CA ILE A 613 -31.42 24.83 3.22
C ILE A 613 -30.81 26.23 3.21
N THR A 614 -29.56 26.33 2.79
CA THR A 614 -28.82 27.58 2.61
C THR A 614 -28.94 27.99 1.15
N TYR A 615 -29.45 29.20 0.94
CA TYR A 615 -29.60 29.80 -0.37
C TYR A 615 -28.27 30.34 -0.90
N PRO A 616 -28.11 30.53 -2.24
CA PRO A 616 -26.93 31.16 -2.82
C PRO A 616 -26.64 32.59 -2.35
N ASP A 617 -27.61 33.28 -1.75
CA ASP A 617 -27.46 34.61 -1.13
C ASP A 617 -27.01 34.57 0.35
N HIS A 618 -26.64 33.39 0.85
CA HIS A 618 -26.30 33.08 2.24
C HIS A 618 -27.45 33.21 3.26
N THR A 619 -28.71 33.37 2.83
CA THR A 619 -29.85 33.20 3.74
C THR A 619 -30.13 31.71 4.01
N HIS A 620 -30.93 31.39 5.03
CA HIS A 620 -31.27 30.02 5.40
C HIS A 620 -32.79 29.82 5.59
N GLY A 621 -33.32 28.70 5.12
CA GLY A 621 -34.69 28.23 5.38
C GLY A 621 -34.68 26.89 6.11
N ASN A 622 -35.41 26.80 7.23
CA ASN A 622 -35.50 25.57 8.04
C ASN A 622 -36.90 24.95 7.91
N TYR A 623 -36.96 23.68 7.51
CA TYR A 623 -38.21 23.00 7.17
C TYR A 623 -38.28 21.59 7.78
N THR A 624 -39.45 21.19 8.29
CA THR A 624 -39.68 19.82 8.79
C THR A 624 -39.88 18.86 7.61
N MET A 625 -39.25 17.69 7.67
CA MET A 625 -39.45 16.62 6.68
C MET A 625 -40.55 15.67 7.16
N SER A 626 -41.43 15.27 6.25
CA SER A 626 -42.52 14.32 6.54
C SER A 626 -42.02 12.88 6.47
N HIS A 627 -42.48 12.02 7.37
CA HIS A 627 -42.32 10.57 7.22
C HIS A 627 -43.10 10.10 5.98
N PHE A 628 -42.48 9.26 5.14
CA PHE A 628 -43.03 8.81 3.87
C PHE A 628 -43.32 7.30 3.88
N SER A 629 -42.33 6.47 4.19
CA SER A 629 -42.48 5.00 4.27
C SER A 629 -41.27 4.36 4.94
N GLY A 630 -41.48 3.35 5.79
CA GLY A 630 -40.38 2.65 6.48
C GLY A 630 -39.57 3.60 7.36
N ALA A 631 -38.33 3.88 6.98
CA ALA A 631 -37.44 4.86 7.60
C ALA A 631 -37.16 6.10 6.73
N TRP A 632 -37.88 6.26 5.60
CA TRP A 632 -37.72 7.40 4.70
C TRP A 632 -38.49 8.62 5.16
N TYR A 633 -37.79 9.76 5.16
CA TYR A 633 -38.33 11.10 5.34
C TYR A 633 -38.14 11.91 4.05
N GLN A 634 -39.11 12.76 3.72
CA GLN A 634 -39.19 13.49 2.46
C GLN A 634 -39.64 14.94 2.67
N ILE A 635 -39.16 15.85 1.81
CA ILE A 635 -39.73 17.17 1.59
C ILE A 635 -39.65 17.55 0.10
N VAL A 636 -40.65 18.27 -0.40
CA VAL A 636 -40.61 18.91 -1.72
C VAL A 636 -40.35 20.41 -1.51
N PHE A 637 -39.25 20.90 -2.06
CA PHE A 637 -38.79 22.29 -1.96
C PHE A 637 -38.93 22.99 -3.31
N SER A 638 -39.40 24.23 -3.33
CA SER A 638 -39.77 24.96 -4.55
C SER A 638 -39.22 26.38 -4.67
N ASN A 639 -38.44 26.86 -3.69
CA ASN A 639 -37.88 28.23 -3.72
C ASN A 639 -36.53 28.28 -4.47
N THR A 640 -36.55 27.83 -5.73
CA THR A 640 -35.39 27.61 -6.62
C THR A 640 -35.19 28.81 -7.55
N TRP A 641 -35.15 30.03 -7.01
CA TRP A 641 -35.14 31.29 -7.79
C TRP A 641 -33.79 32.03 -7.83
N PHE A 642 -32.80 31.61 -7.03
CA PHE A 642 -31.43 32.11 -7.14
C PHE A 642 -30.58 31.12 -7.94
N VAL A 643 -29.63 31.61 -8.74
CA VAL A 643 -28.67 30.74 -9.43
C VAL A 643 -27.55 30.31 -8.47
N GLY A 644 -27.08 29.07 -8.59
CA GLY A 644 -25.97 28.52 -7.84
C GLY A 644 -26.34 27.38 -6.89
N GLN A 645 -25.45 27.13 -5.93
CA GLN A 645 -25.48 25.96 -5.06
C GLN A 645 -26.36 26.17 -3.83
N TYR A 646 -27.43 25.38 -3.72
CA TYR A 646 -28.27 25.30 -2.52
C TYR A 646 -27.72 24.21 -1.61
N ASN A 647 -26.92 24.60 -0.61
CA ASN A 647 -26.36 23.68 0.37
C ASN A 647 -27.43 23.28 1.39
N TYR A 648 -27.63 21.99 1.65
CA TYR A 648 -28.63 21.54 2.61
C TYR A 648 -28.08 20.53 3.63
N THR A 649 -28.48 20.73 4.88
CA THR A 649 -28.15 19.85 6.01
C THR A 649 -29.44 19.25 6.54
N ILE A 650 -29.54 17.92 6.54
CA ILE A 650 -30.63 17.22 7.20
C ILE A 650 -30.22 17.02 8.66
N TRP A 651 -31.05 17.48 9.58
CA TRP A 651 -30.86 17.39 11.02
C TRP A 651 -31.92 16.47 11.60
N ALA A 652 -31.48 15.45 12.32
CA ALA A 652 -32.34 14.45 12.94
C ALA A 652 -32.11 14.39 14.45
N VAL A 653 -33.18 14.17 15.19
CA VAL A 653 -33.20 13.95 16.64
C VAL A 653 -33.97 12.67 16.92
N ASP A 654 -33.47 11.85 17.83
CA ASP A 654 -34.18 10.67 18.37
C ASP A 654 -35.01 11.01 19.62
N ASN A 655 -35.67 10.01 20.18
CA ASN A 655 -36.35 10.13 21.48
C ASN A 655 -35.38 10.11 22.67
N ALA A 656 -34.07 9.90 22.46
CA ALA A 656 -33.01 10.14 23.43
C ALA A 656 -32.57 11.63 23.51
N SER A 657 -32.95 12.44 22.52
CA SER A 657 -32.44 13.79 22.26
C SER A 657 -30.95 13.85 21.89
N ASN A 658 -30.37 12.74 21.42
CA ASN A 658 -29.12 12.81 20.65
C ASN A 658 -29.44 13.37 19.25
N MET A 659 -28.45 13.99 18.61
CA MET A 659 -28.65 14.74 17.36
C MET A 659 -27.60 14.36 16.33
N ASN A 660 -28.01 14.18 15.08
CA ASN A 660 -27.11 14.08 13.94
C ASN A 660 -27.44 15.15 12.90
N SER A 661 -26.45 15.50 12.09
CA SER A 661 -26.57 16.45 10.98
C SER A 661 -25.78 15.97 9.77
N SER A 662 -26.45 15.80 8.64
CA SER A 662 -25.80 15.49 7.37
C SER A 662 -25.07 16.72 6.81
N THR A 663 -23.90 16.50 6.19
CA THR A 663 -23.01 17.57 5.70
C THR A 663 -22.57 17.29 4.26
N GLY A 664 -22.21 18.34 3.52
CA GLY A 664 -21.74 18.25 2.13
C GLY A 664 -22.84 18.16 1.06
N TYR A 665 -24.08 17.87 1.44
CA TYR A 665 -25.20 17.75 0.50
C TYR A 665 -25.63 19.11 -0.05
N HIS A 666 -25.93 19.12 -1.35
CA HIS A 666 -26.37 20.29 -2.09
C HIS A 666 -27.17 19.87 -3.32
N PHE A 667 -27.89 20.80 -3.90
CA PHE A 667 -28.38 20.73 -5.28
C PHE A 667 -28.03 22.06 -5.97
N HIS A 668 -27.90 22.04 -7.30
CA HIS A 668 -27.62 23.25 -8.07
C HIS A 668 -28.90 23.75 -8.73
N VAL A 669 -29.21 25.02 -8.51
CA VAL A 669 -30.11 25.74 -9.41
C VAL A 669 -29.24 26.35 -10.51
N SER A 670 -29.19 25.67 -11.65
CA SER A 670 -28.50 26.17 -12.85
C SER A 670 -29.45 26.16 -14.05
N ALA A 671 -29.13 26.99 -15.04
CA ALA A 671 -29.97 27.20 -16.21
C ALA A 671 -29.08 27.40 -17.45
N ASP A 672 -28.19 26.45 -17.66
CA ASP A 672 -27.15 26.51 -18.69
C ASP A 672 -27.71 26.09 -20.05
N ALA A 673 -27.58 26.96 -21.04
CA ALA A 673 -28.04 26.76 -22.41
C ALA A 673 -26.85 26.87 -23.38
N THR A 674 -26.00 25.85 -23.38
CA THR A 674 -24.69 25.88 -24.03
C THR A 674 -24.68 25.06 -25.32
N ILE A 675 -24.58 25.73 -26.46
CA ILE A 675 -24.30 25.10 -27.77
C ILE A 675 -22.83 25.37 -28.13
N SER A 676 -22.02 24.31 -28.13
CA SER A 676 -20.59 24.38 -28.46
C SER A 676 -20.35 24.07 -29.93
N ILE A 677 -19.93 25.08 -30.70
CA ILE A 677 -19.75 25.02 -32.16
C ILE A 677 -18.52 25.84 -32.63
N ALA A 678 -17.33 25.24 -32.64
CA ALA A 678 -16.21 25.78 -33.45
C ALA A 678 -16.44 25.49 -34.94
N THR A 679 -15.57 25.93 -35.86
CA THR A 679 -15.97 26.25 -37.25
C THR A 679 -15.14 25.60 -38.38
N LEU A 680 -15.77 24.99 -39.40
CA LEU A 680 -15.13 24.40 -40.62
C LEU A 680 -14.20 25.37 -41.36
N LYS A 681 -14.41 26.68 -41.19
CA LYS A 681 -13.51 27.76 -41.63
C LYS A 681 -13.54 28.84 -40.57
N ASN A 682 -12.43 29.53 -40.38
CA ASN A 682 -12.27 30.52 -39.31
C ASN A 682 -12.87 31.90 -39.66
N SER A 683 -13.31 32.10 -40.90
CA SER A 683 -13.85 33.38 -41.38
C SER A 683 -14.81 33.20 -42.54
N TYR A 684 -15.79 34.10 -42.61
CA TYR A 684 -16.81 34.13 -43.65
C TYR A 684 -17.07 35.58 -44.07
N SER A 685 -17.40 35.80 -45.34
CA SER A 685 -18.12 37.03 -45.75
C SER A 685 -19.54 37.00 -45.16
N GLY A 686 -20.38 38.00 -45.44
CA GLY A 686 -21.71 38.12 -44.82
C GLY A 686 -22.77 37.03 -45.13
N SER A 687 -22.42 35.71 -45.19
CA SER A 687 -23.29 34.55 -45.56
C SER A 687 -22.81 32.99 -45.45
N GLN A 688 -22.19 32.31 -44.37
CA GLN A 688 -21.73 30.78 -44.25
C GLN A 688 -21.41 30.02 -42.80
N TYR A 689 -20.95 28.68 -42.65
CA TYR A 689 -20.97 27.70 -41.39
C TYR A 689 -19.87 26.49 -41.07
N ILE A 690 -19.94 25.55 -40.00
CA ILE A 690 -18.97 25.15 -38.80
C ILE A 690 -18.47 23.61 -38.26
N ASN A 691 -17.35 23.27 -37.41
CA ASN A 691 -16.81 21.92 -36.67
C ASN A 691 -15.52 21.79 -35.57
N ILE A 692 -15.00 20.61 -34.91
CA ILE A 692 -14.03 20.38 -33.63
C ILE A 692 -13.10 19.02 -33.22
N THR A 693 -12.08 18.95 -32.19
CA THR A 693 -11.45 17.84 -31.16
C THR A 693 -9.90 17.19 -31.00
N ASP A 694 -9.24 16.67 -29.82
CA ASP A 694 -7.81 15.97 -29.55
C ASP A 694 -7.19 15.31 -28.09
N PRO A 695 -5.97 14.54 -27.84
CA PRO A 695 -5.41 13.65 -26.61
C PRO A 695 -4.17 13.75 -25.43
N PRO A 696 -2.90 13.08 -25.20
CA PRO A 696 -2.28 12.21 -23.95
C PRO A 696 -0.77 12.12 -23.05
N ASN A 697 -0.53 11.64 -21.68
CA ASN A 697 0.54 11.06 -20.54
C ASN A 697 0.63 9.54 -19.79
N PRO A 698 1.76 8.76 -19.40
CA PRO A 698 1.91 7.31 -18.86
C PRO A 698 2.96 6.85 -17.66
N PRO A 699 3.26 5.52 -17.31
CA PRO A 699 4.01 4.88 -16.10
C PRO A 699 5.25 3.85 -16.29
N GLU A 700 5.99 3.01 -15.43
CA GLU A 700 6.35 2.70 -13.93
C GLU A 700 7.59 1.64 -13.64
N ASN A 701 7.72 0.86 -12.48
CA ASN A 701 8.69 -0.20 -11.85
C ASN A 701 10.15 0.06 -11.31
N TYR A 702 10.90 1.08 -11.71
CA TYR A 702 12.23 1.37 -11.10
C TYR A 702 12.13 2.26 -9.85
N THR A 703 13.08 2.19 -8.89
CA THR A 703 13.19 3.23 -7.84
C THR A 703 13.88 4.48 -8.40
N LEU A 704 13.08 5.47 -8.75
CA LEU A 704 13.55 6.79 -9.18
C LEU A 704 14.24 7.53 -8.03
N VAL A 705 15.51 7.93 -8.21
CA VAL A 705 16.23 8.81 -7.27
C VAL A 705 16.79 10.08 -7.90
N GLY A 706 16.93 10.08 -9.23
CA GLY A 706 17.18 11.24 -10.09
C GLY A 706 16.23 11.19 -11.29
N ARG A 707 15.87 12.34 -11.85
CA ARG A 707 15.12 12.47 -13.10
C ARG A 707 15.68 13.64 -13.89
N GLY A 708 15.48 13.66 -15.19
CA GLY A 708 15.72 14.79 -16.06
C GLY A 708 14.58 14.92 -17.05
N LEU A 709 14.75 15.81 -18.03
CA LEU A 709 13.86 15.84 -19.18
C LEU A 709 14.16 14.68 -20.13
N THR A 710 15.44 14.43 -20.44
CA THR A 710 15.89 13.36 -21.35
C THR A 710 16.60 12.22 -20.63
N TRP A 711 16.35 12.02 -19.34
CA TRP A 711 16.95 10.92 -18.57
C TRP A 711 16.16 10.59 -17.31
N ASN A 712 16.36 9.40 -16.75
CA ASN A 712 16.03 9.08 -15.36
C ASN A 712 17.25 8.41 -14.70
N THR A 713 17.60 8.84 -13.49
CA THR A 713 18.56 8.10 -12.66
C THR A 713 17.80 7.20 -11.73
N TYR A 714 17.78 5.92 -12.07
CA TYR A 714 17.19 4.90 -11.24
C TYR A 714 18.23 4.37 -10.27
N TYR A 715 17.93 4.42 -8.96
CA TYR A 715 18.67 3.62 -8.00
C TYR A 715 18.21 2.19 -8.22
N ASN A 716 18.99 1.46 -9.00
CA ASN A 716 18.77 0.04 -9.15
C ASN A 716 19.25 -0.61 -7.85
N ALA A 717 18.31 -0.75 -6.91
CA ALA A 717 18.55 -1.27 -5.57
C ALA A 717 19.17 -2.67 -5.55
N SER A 718 19.08 -3.42 -6.67
CA SER A 718 19.77 -4.69 -6.89
C SER A 718 21.26 -4.54 -7.22
N SER A 719 21.69 -3.40 -7.76
CA SER A 719 23.09 -3.12 -8.14
C SER A 719 23.88 -2.32 -7.10
N GLY A 720 23.20 -1.50 -6.31
CA GLY A 720 23.82 -0.52 -5.40
C GLY A 720 24.41 0.71 -6.09
N GLU A 721 24.45 0.75 -7.42
CA GLU A 721 24.85 1.92 -8.21
C GLU A 721 23.65 2.74 -8.71
N ASN A 722 23.91 4.00 -9.04
CA ASN A 722 22.93 4.91 -9.63
C ASN A 722 23.01 4.81 -11.15
N ILE A 723 22.04 4.12 -11.77
CA ILE A 723 21.99 3.96 -13.23
C ILE A 723 21.38 5.22 -13.84
N LEU A 724 22.21 6.04 -14.49
CA LEU A 724 21.75 7.17 -15.31
C LEU A 724 21.30 6.66 -16.69
N GLU A 725 20.02 6.35 -16.81
CA GLU A 725 19.37 6.01 -18.07
C GLU A 725 19.09 7.30 -18.85
N ALA A 726 19.93 7.62 -19.84
CA ALA A 726 19.77 8.80 -20.70
C ALA A 726 19.18 8.43 -22.06
N TYR A 727 18.03 9.01 -22.39
CA TYR A 727 17.31 8.80 -23.64
C TYR A 727 18.06 9.47 -24.80
N GLN A 728 18.89 8.69 -25.50
CA GLN A 728 19.65 9.09 -26.69
C GLN A 728 18.74 9.20 -27.93
N GLY A 729 17.65 9.94 -27.82
CA GLY A 729 16.65 10.14 -28.87
C GLY A 729 15.27 10.51 -28.30
N PRO A 730 14.41 11.17 -29.09
CA PRO A 730 13.08 11.58 -28.64
C PRO A 730 12.19 10.35 -28.38
N VAL A 731 11.56 10.31 -27.20
CA VAL A 731 10.75 9.18 -26.73
C VAL A 731 9.42 9.10 -27.48
N ASN A 732 9.42 8.51 -28.68
CA ASN A 732 8.19 8.02 -29.31
C ASN A 732 7.73 6.73 -28.62
N TYR A 733 6.43 6.45 -28.65
CA TYR A 733 5.89 5.18 -28.19
C TYR A 733 5.87 4.17 -29.35
N GLN A 734 6.17 2.91 -29.03
CA GLN A 734 6.14 1.76 -29.93
C GLN A 734 4.93 0.91 -29.53
N GLU A 735 4.01 0.67 -30.47
CA GLU A 735 2.88 -0.24 -30.24
C GLU A 735 3.34 -1.70 -30.34
N ASP A 736 2.49 -2.64 -29.86
CA ASP A 736 2.73 -4.10 -29.76
C ASP A 736 2.96 -4.83 -31.12
N ASN A 737 3.30 -4.06 -32.16
CA ASN A 737 3.51 -4.47 -33.55
C ASN A 737 4.80 -3.87 -34.17
N ASP A 738 5.68 -3.30 -33.35
CA ASP A 738 6.94 -2.61 -33.71
C ASP A 738 6.81 -1.38 -34.63
N THR A 739 5.60 -0.84 -34.81
CA THR A 739 5.39 0.39 -35.58
C THR A 739 5.59 1.61 -34.68
N TRP A 740 6.51 2.50 -35.09
CA TRP A 740 6.79 3.75 -34.40
C TRP A 740 5.75 4.83 -34.74
N THR A 741 4.94 5.23 -33.76
CA THR A 741 3.89 6.24 -33.93
C THR A 741 4.14 7.45 -33.01
N PRO A 742 4.19 8.69 -33.54
CA PRO A 742 4.32 9.88 -32.69
C PRO A 742 3.12 10.03 -31.74
N ILE A 743 3.40 10.40 -30.49
CA ILE A 743 2.37 10.79 -29.52
C ILE A 743 1.79 12.15 -29.94
N ASN A 744 0.46 12.29 -29.89
CA ASN A 744 -0.22 13.52 -30.34
C ASN A 744 -0.06 14.63 -29.29
N ASN A 745 0.93 15.50 -29.47
CA ASN A 745 1.35 16.51 -28.50
C ASN A 745 0.50 17.78 -28.51
N SER A 746 -0.81 17.66 -28.30
CA SER A 746 -1.69 18.82 -28.25
C SER A 746 -1.77 19.43 -26.84
N LEU A 747 -1.65 20.76 -26.77
CA LEU A 747 -2.02 21.53 -25.59
C LEU A 747 -3.54 21.69 -25.56
N ASN A 748 -4.19 20.96 -24.65
CA ASN A 748 -5.63 20.84 -24.63
C ASN A 748 -6.25 21.92 -23.76
N GLN A 749 -7.15 22.72 -24.34
CA GLN A 749 -7.99 23.62 -23.55
C GLN A 749 -8.93 22.79 -22.69
N LEU A 750 -8.91 23.05 -21.39
CA LEU A 750 -9.75 22.39 -20.41
C LEU A 750 -11.23 22.78 -20.63
N THR A 751 -12.14 21.83 -20.45
CA THR A 751 -13.58 22.12 -20.39
C THR A 751 -13.93 22.71 -19.02
N SER A 752 -15.04 23.46 -18.94
CA SER A 752 -15.54 24.04 -17.68
C SER A 752 -15.92 23.02 -16.60
N GLU A 753 -16.06 21.75 -16.99
CA GLU A 753 -16.38 20.61 -16.12
C GLU A 753 -15.14 19.96 -15.50
N HIS A 754 -13.94 20.16 -16.08
CA HIS A 754 -12.71 19.58 -15.55
C HIS A 754 -12.30 20.34 -14.26
N PRO A 755 -11.97 19.65 -13.15
CA PRO A 755 -11.58 20.30 -11.88
C PRO A 755 -10.43 21.33 -11.97
N ALA A 756 -9.63 21.28 -13.04
CA ALA A 756 -8.51 22.16 -13.30
C ALA A 756 -8.87 23.39 -14.16
N TYR A 757 -10.12 23.59 -14.61
CA TYR A 757 -10.50 24.60 -15.62
C TYR A 757 -9.98 26.03 -15.38
N ASN A 758 -9.85 26.43 -14.11
CA ASN A 758 -9.23 27.70 -13.70
C ASN A 758 -7.77 27.87 -14.17
N TYR A 759 -7.17 26.82 -14.74
CA TYR A 759 -5.86 26.81 -15.35
C TYR A 759 -5.87 26.73 -16.88
N GLY A 760 -7.01 26.88 -17.56
CA GLY A 760 -7.07 27.16 -19.01
C GLY A 760 -6.66 26.01 -19.93
N TYR A 761 -5.36 25.73 -20.00
CA TYR A 761 -4.76 24.71 -20.86
C TYR A 761 -3.98 23.68 -20.02
N ARG A 762 -4.01 22.42 -20.47
CA ARG A 762 -3.30 21.29 -19.88
C ARG A 762 -2.47 20.59 -20.95
N THR A 763 -1.26 20.21 -20.59
CA THR A 763 -0.52 19.12 -21.24
C THR A 763 -0.22 18.02 -20.23
N GLY A 764 -0.07 16.80 -20.72
CA GLY A 764 -0.09 15.54 -19.96
C GLY A 764 -1.53 15.01 -19.76
N ASN A 765 -1.81 13.75 -20.12
CA ASN A 765 -3.12 13.12 -20.42
C ASN A 765 -3.05 11.50 -20.40
N ASP A 766 -3.02 10.65 -21.49
CA ASP A 766 -2.47 9.21 -21.58
C ASP A 766 -1.01 8.66 -22.14
N ARG A 767 -0.02 9.32 -22.83
CA ARG A 767 1.39 8.89 -23.22
C ARG A 767 2.75 9.75 -23.03
N GLY A 768 2.91 11.02 -22.52
CA GLY A 768 4.19 11.54 -21.78
C GLY A 768 4.14 12.11 -20.27
N LEU A 769 5.15 11.85 -19.35
CA LEU A 769 5.26 11.81 -17.81
C LEU A 769 4.66 12.81 -16.73
N PHE A 770 4.63 14.14 -16.87
CA PHE A 770 4.14 15.10 -15.81
C PHE A 770 2.79 15.73 -16.21
N GLY A 771 2.03 16.31 -15.26
CA GLY A 771 0.95 17.24 -15.59
C GLY A 771 1.46 18.68 -15.59
N VAL A 772 1.24 19.46 -16.66
CA VAL A 772 1.59 20.89 -16.70
C VAL A 772 0.39 21.72 -17.14
N TYR A 773 0.13 22.78 -16.36
CA TYR A 773 -1.08 23.59 -16.44
C TYR A 773 -0.72 25.06 -16.70
N PHE A 774 -1.33 25.67 -17.72
CA PHE A 774 -1.00 27.01 -18.24
C PHE A 774 -2.21 27.94 -18.20
N LYS A 775 -2.30 28.78 -17.17
CA LYS A 775 -3.46 29.69 -16.98
C LYS A 775 -3.66 30.60 -18.19
N PRO A 776 -4.91 30.96 -18.54
CA PRO A 776 -5.19 31.75 -19.74
C PRO A 776 -4.38 33.05 -19.79
N ASN A 777 -4.23 33.74 -18.66
CA ASN A 777 -3.45 34.97 -18.56
C ASN A 777 -2.14 34.75 -17.78
N VAL A 778 -1.00 35.20 -18.32
CA VAL A 778 0.32 35.14 -17.67
C VAL A 778 0.38 35.88 -16.32
N GLN A 779 -0.43 36.92 -16.12
CA GLN A 779 -0.51 37.67 -14.85
C GLN A 779 -1.28 36.93 -13.75
N SER A 780 -1.94 35.80 -14.05
CA SER A 780 -2.66 34.98 -13.07
C SER A 780 -1.76 34.58 -11.90
N ASP A 781 -2.30 34.29 -10.72
CA ASP A 781 -1.46 33.76 -9.63
C ASP A 781 -1.04 32.33 -9.94
N TRP A 782 0.26 32.19 -10.20
CA TRP A 782 0.94 31.00 -10.71
C TRP A 782 0.39 30.58 -12.09
N PRO A 783 0.81 31.26 -13.18
CA PRO A 783 0.37 30.95 -14.54
C PRO A 783 0.83 29.57 -15.00
N VAL A 784 1.97 29.06 -14.51
CA VAL A 784 2.48 27.71 -14.83
C VAL A 784 2.58 26.88 -13.55
N ALA A 785 2.01 25.68 -13.57
CA ALA A 785 2.08 24.72 -12.45
C ALA A 785 2.35 23.29 -12.95
N PHE A 786 3.20 22.56 -12.22
CA PHE A 786 3.67 21.22 -12.54
C PHE A 786 3.19 20.23 -11.46
N THR A 787 2.34 19.24 -11.79
CA THR A 787 1.79 18.27 -10.81
C THR A 787 2.52 16.94 -10.79
N TYR A 788 2.58 16.32 -9.61
CA TYR A 788 3.14 14.98 -9.45
C TYR A 788 2.18 13.90 -9.97
N ASN A 789 2.73 12.78 -10.45
CA ASN A 789 2.01 11.55 -10.80
C ASN A 789 0.67 11.75 -11.53
N ARG A 790 0.67 12.54 -12.62
CA ARG A 790 -0.50 12.81 -13.48
C ARG A 790 -1.70 13.46 -12.78
N SER A 791 -1.53 14.00 -11.56
CA SER A 791 -2.67 14.51 -10.78
C SER A 791 -3.47 15.56 -11.56
N ASP A 792 -4.75 15.25 -11.74
CA ASP A 792 -5.77 16.11 -12.35
C ASP A 792 -6.11 17.34 -11.47
N ASP A 793 -5.59 17.36 -10.23
CA ASP A 793 -5.70 18.47 -9.28
C ASP A 793 -4.42 19.35 -9.28
N PRO A 794 -4.44 20.53 -9.92
CA PRO A 794 -3.30 21.46 -9.95
C PRO A 794 -2.94 22.09 -8.59
N THR A 795 -3.70 21.84 -7.51
CA THR A 795 -3.25 22.20 -6.16
C THR A 795 -2.11 21.31 -5.67
N THR A 796 -1.96 20.10 -6.22
CA THR A 796 -0.91 19.10 -5.88
C THR A 796 0.40 19.30 -6.66
N HIS A 797 0.81 20.57 -6.83
CA HIS A 797 1.98 20.93 -7.63
C HIS A 797 3.32 20.72 -6.90
N VAL A 798 4.31 20.19 -7.63
CA VAL A 798 5.71 20.04 -7.19
C VAL A 798 6.44 21.38 -7.29
N ILE A 799 6.26 22.06 -8.43
CA ILE A 799 6.73 23.42 -8.68
C ILE A 799 5.60 24.20 -9.34
N ARG A 800 5.57 25.50 -9.08
CA ARG A 800 4.84 26.48 -9.87
C ARG A 800 5.67 27.74 -10.06
N SER A 801 5.58 28.34 -11.24
CA SER A 801 6.37 29.52 -11.62
C SER A 801 5.46 30.67 -12.04
N LYS A 802 5.95 31.89 -11.83
CA LYS A 802 5.31 33.13 -12.30
C LYS A 802 6.41 34.09 -12.72
N LEU A 803 6.54 34.34 -14.02
CA LEU A 803 7.30 35.47 -14.52
C LEU A 803 6.67 36.75 -13.95
N VAL A 804 7.49 37.61 -13.33
CA VAL A 804 7.00 38.84 -12.64
C VAL A 804 7.66 40.12 -13.13
N GLY A 805 8.81 40.06 -13.80
CA GLY A 805 9.47 41.26 -14.29
C GLY A 805 10.70 41.02 -15.14
N VAL A 806 11.21 42.10 -15.71
CA VAL A 806 12.52 42.17 -16.37
C VAL A 806 13.31 43.36 -15.83
N GLY A 807 14.62 43.22 -15.71
CA GLY A 807 15.51 44.26 -15.19
C GLY A 807 16.98 44.04 -15.52
N TYR A 808 17.84 44.93 -15.04
CA TYR A 808 19.29 44.77 -15.04
C TYR A 808 19.80 44.46 -13.64
N VAL A 809 20.84 43.63 -13.53
CA VAL A 809 21.63 43.40 -12.30
C VAL A 809 23.11 43.44 -12.62
N ASP A 810 23.90 44.20 -11.86
CA ASP A 810 25.34 44.37 -12.03
C ASP A 810 26.13 43.74 -10.87
N PRO A 811 26.71 42.54 -11.05
CA PRO A 811 27.49 41.86 -10.01
C PRO A 811 28.75 42.61 -9.57
N GLN A 812 29.27 43.54 -10.38
CA GLN A 812 30.47 44.32 -10.03
C GLN A 812 30.13 45.59 -9.23
N SER A 813 28.89 46.05 -9.30
CA SER A 813 28.38 47.22 -8.56
C SER A 813 27.62 46.81 -7.29
N ASP A 814 28.18 45.87 -6.51
CA ASP A 814 27.58 45.28 -5.29
C ASP A 814 26.13 44.77 -5.49
N TRP A 815 25.89 44.11 -6.63
CA TRP A 815 24.58 43.60 -7.06
C TRP A 815 23.49 44.68 -7.19
N ALA A 816 23.89 45.94 -7.42
CA ALA A 816 22.96 47.01 -7.81
C ALA A 816 22.13 46.59 -9.02
N TYR A 817 20.87 47.04 -9.03
CA TYR A 817 19.87 46.59 -10.00
C TYR A 817 18.97 47.74 -10.44
N GLN A 818 18.43 47.62 -11.66
CA GLN A 818 17.35 48.46 -12.17
C GLN A 818 16.20 47.57 -12.60
N TYR A 819 15.02 47.78 -12.03
CA TYR A 819 13.80 47.15 -12.52
C TYR A 819 13.27 47.92 -13.73
N LEU A 820 13.00 47.24 -14.85
CA LEU A 820 12.56 47.89 -16.09
C LEU A 820 11.04 47.80 -16.25
N GLN A 821 10.47 46.58 -16.14
CA GLN A 821 9.04 46.37 -16.44
C GLN A 821 8.44 45.20 -15.65
N ASN A 822 7.17 45.36 -15.26
CA ASN A 822 6.31 44.26 -14.81
C ASN A 822 5.79 43.48 -16.02
N VAL A 823 5.52 42.19 -15.83
CA VAL A 823 4.82 41.38 -16.84
C VAL A 823 3.47 42.00 -17.18
N GLN A 824 3.21 42.21 -18.47
CA GLN A 824 1.97 42.72 -19.04
C GLN A 824 0.87 41.63 -19.05
N SER A 825 -0.39 42.04 -19.14
CA SER A 825 -1.54 41.12 -19.27
C SER A 825 -1.60 40.53 -20.69
N SER A 826 -1.02 39.35 -20.86
CA SER A 826 -1.08 38.58 -22.11
C SER A 826 -1.91 37.31 -21.94
N GLN A 827 -2.68 36.96 -22.97
CA GLN A 827 -3.46 35.72 -23.03
C GLN A 827 -2.68 34.67 -23.84
N GLY A 828 -2.53 33.47 -23.29
CA GLY A 828 -1.77 32.38 -23.91
C GLY A 828 -2.47 31.86 -25.17
N GLN A 829 -1.79 31.94 -26.30
CA GLN A 829 -2.24 31.38 -27.58
C GLN A 829 -1.59 30.02 -27.78
N THR A 830 -2.40 28.95 -27.84
CA THR A 830 -1.90 27.59 -28.07
C THR A 830 -1.69 27.32 -29.56
N ASN A 831 -0.53 26.78 -29.93
CA ASN A 831 -0.21 26.33 -31.28
C ASN A 831 0.42 24.93 -31.24
N GLY A 832 -0.40 23.90 -31.46
CA GLY A 832 0.02 22.50 -31.35
C GLY A 832 0.50 22.17 -29.93
N ASN A 833 1.82 22.00 -29.79
CA ASN A 833 2.50 21.63 -28.55
C ASN A 833 3.03 22.83 -27.73
N SER A 834 2.76 24.07 -28.15
CA SER A 834 3.22 25.28 -27.47
C SER A 834 2.09 26.21 -27.04
N VAL A 835 2.34 27.04 -26.02
CA VAL A 835 1.53 28.20 -25.65
C VAL A 835 2.41 29.45 -25.60
N THR A 836 2.07 30.45 -26.41
CA THR A 836 2.77 31.74 -26.48
C THR A 836 1.96 32.82 -25.78
N TYR A 837 2.60 33.49 -24.81
CA TYR A 837 2.13 34.75 -24.27
C TYR A 837 2.89 35.87 -25.00
N GLU A 838 2.21 36.59 -25.91
CA GLU A 838 2.78 37.69 -26.70
C GLU A 838 2.90 38.99 -25.87
N ASP A 839 3.89 39.84 -26.15
CA ASP A 839 4.12 41.16 -25.53
C ASP A 839 4.05 41.15 -23.98
N VAL A 840 4.61 40.14 -23.32
CA VAL A 840 4.68 40.07 -21.84
C VAL A 840 5.60 41.14 -21.25
N PHE A 841 6.57 41.58 -22.04
CA PHE A 841 7.25 42.88 -21.90
C PHE A 841 7.26 43.52 -23.28
N THR A 842 7.52 44.82 -23.39
CA THR A 842 7.36 45.54 -24.66
C THR A 842 8.24 44.98 -25.78
N GLY A 843 7.59 44.32 -26.75
CA GLY A 843 8.21 43.61 -27.87
C GLY A 843 8.75 42.21 -27.57
N THR A 844 8.46 41.65 -26.39
CA THR A 844 9.02 40.39 -25.88
C THR A 844 7.92 39.37 -25.63
N ASP A 845 8.02 38.23 -26.30
CA ASP A 845 7.09 37.11 -26.17
C ASP A 845 7.69 36.00 -25.32
N VAL A 846 6.85 35.24 -24.62
CA VAL A 846 7.26 34.04 -23.86
C VAL A 846 6.46 32.84 -24.33
N THR A 847 7.16 31.90 -24.96
CA THR A 847 6.61 30.64 -25.46
C THR A 847 7.00 29.50 -24.55
N TRP A 848 6.02 28.73 -24.10
CA TRP A 848 6.22 27.46 -23.43
C TRP A 848 5.92 26.32 -24.40
N SER A 849 6.95 25.56 -24.79
CA SER A 849 6.84 24.45 -25.75
C SER A 849 7.07 23.11 -25.05
N TYR A 850 6.16 22.15 -25.28
CA TYR A 850 6.17 20.82 -24.67
C TYR A 850 6.53 19.71 -25.68
N GLY A 851 7.22 18.68 -25.23
CA GLY A 851 7.47 17.45 -25.98
C GLY A 851 7.37 16.23 -25.07
N ASN A 852 7.46 15.03 -25.63
CA ASN A 852 7.15 13.75 -24.95
C ASN A 852 7.80 13.59 -23.55
N THR A 853 8.97 14.21 -23.33
CA THR A 853 9.63 14.27 -22.02
C THR A 853 10.22 15.65 -21.67
N GLU A 854 9.98 16.70 -22.47
CA GLU A 854 10.64 18.01 -22.34
C GLU A 854 9.64 19.16 -22.19
N LEU A 855 10.01 20.19 -21.42
CA LEU A 855 9.34 21.49 -21.46
C LEU A 855 10.40 22.60 -21.59
N LYS A 856 10.23 23.49 -22.57
CA LYS A 856 11.10 24.62 -22.86
C LYS A 856 10.37 25.94 -22.60
N GLU A 857 10.95 26.81 -21.77
CA GLU A 857 10.64 28.25 -21.78
C GLU A 857 11.53 28.91 -22.85
N GLU A 858 10.94 29.70 -23.75
CA GLU A 858 11.64 30.45 -24.77
C GLU A 858 11.20 31.91 -24.76
N ILE A 859 12.15 32.82 -24.52
CA ILE A 859 11.91 34.27 -24.42
C ILE A 859 12.37 34.92 -25.73
N THR A 860 11.43 35.34 -26.57
CA THR A 860 11.71 35.91 -27.89
C THR A 860 11.75 37.43 -27.81
N LEU A 861 12.92 38.03 -28.07
CA LEU A 861 13.12 39.48 -28.06
C LEU A 861 13.03 40.04 -29.48
N SER A 862 12.01 40.85 -29.77
CA SER A 862 11.87 41.48 -31.09
C SER A 862 12.82 42.68 -31.28
N ASN A 863 12.85 43.20 -32.51
CA ASN A 863 13.53 44.47 -32.82
C ASN A 863 12.95 45.66 -32.02
N ALA A 864 11.71 45.59 -31.53
CA ALA A 864 11.16 46.60 -30.63
C ALA A 864 11.87 46.54 -29.26
N THR A 865 12.00 45.36 -28.65
CA THR A 865 12.78 45.18 -27.41
C THR A 865 14.23 45.60 -27.59
N LYS A 866 14.87 45.23 -28.71
CA LYS A 866 16.24 45.65 -29.04
C LYS A 866 16.37 47.18 -29.08
N THR A 867 15.37 47.87 -29.63
CA THR A 867 15.30 49.34 -29.66
C THR A 867 15.06 49.94 -28.27
N VAL A 868 14.20 49.32 -27.44
CA VAL A 868 13.96 49.77 -26.05
C VAL A 868 15.24 49.65 -25.22
N LEU A 869 15.91 48.49 -25.24
CA LEU A 869 17.15 48.25 -24.49
C LEU A 869 18.31 49.15 -24.97
N GLN A 870 18.39 49.46 -26.27
CA GLN A 870 19.38 50.41 -26.80
C GLN A 870 19.14 51.86 -26.36
N ASN A 871 17.88 52.26 -26.17
CA ASN A 871 17.52 53.58 -25.63
C ASN A 871 17.62 53.65 -24.10
N HIS A 872 17.59 52.50 -23.42
CA HIS A 872 17.65 52.37 -21.96
C HIS A 872 18.80 51.46 -21.50
N PRO A 873 20.07 51.75 -21.84
CA PRO A 873 21.20 50.93 -21.44
C PRO A 873 21.46 51.00 -19.92
N PRO A 874 22.11 49.99 -19.31
CA PRO A 874 22.40 49.96 -17.87
C PRO A 874 23.04 51.24 -17.32
N SER A 875 23.92 51.89 -18.09
CA SER A 875 24.58 53.15 -17.72
C SER A 875 23.64 54.35 -17.56
N MET A 876 22.43 54.32 -18.14
CA MET A 876 21.40 55.33 -17.89
C MET A 876 20.91 55.30 -16.43
N TYR A 877 21.04 54.14 -15.77
CA TYR A 877 20.62 53.87 -14.41
C TYR A 877 21.80 53.80 -13.41
N GLY A 878 23.01 54.16 -13.85
CA GLY A 878 24.23 54.11 -13.04
C GLY A 878 24.90 52.74 -12.95
N LEU A 879 24.46 51.75 -13.73
CA LEU A 879 25.03 50.39 -13.77
C LEU A 879 26.08 50.26 -14.90
N ASN A 880 26.99 49.30 -14.81
CA ASN A 880 28.05 49.12 -15.81
C ASN A 880 27.58 48.29 -17.02
N ASN A 881 27.60 48.90 -18.22
CA ASN A 881 27.21 48.24 -19.48
C ASN A 881 28.04 46.99 -19.83
N GLY A 882 29.23 46.80 -19.24
CA GLY A 882 30.11 45.66 -19.49
C GLY A 882 30.00 44.52 -18.46
N SER A 883 29.21 44.69 -17.39
CA SER A 883 28.99 43.66 -16.35
C SER A 883 27.54 43.49 -15.91
N SER A 884 26.63 44.35 -16.37
CA SER A 884 25.20 44.23 -16.10
C SER A 884 24.57 43.14 -16.97
N TYR A 885 23.93 42.16 -16.33
CA TYR A 885 23.10 41.16 -16.99
C TYR A 885 21.68 41.70 -17.19
N LEU A 886 21.04 41.36 -18.31
CA LEU A 886 19.59 41.50 -18.49
C LEU A 886 18.91 40.27 -17.86
N VAL A 887 18.20 40.47 -16.75
CA VAL A 887 17.58 39.38 -15.98
C VAL A 887 16.07 39.32 -16.18
N PHE A 888 15.58 38.14 -16.53
CA PHE A 888 14.16 37.78 -16.44
C PHE A 888 13.88 37.21 -15.06
N ILE A 889 12.89 37.79 -14.36
CA ILE A 889 12.63 37.56 -12.95
C ILE A 889 11.41 36.65 -12.83
N THR A 890 11.65 35.39 -12.53
CA THR A 890 10.63 34.35 -12.34
C THR A 890 10.51 34.01 -10.86
N LYS A 891 9.36 34.31 -10.26
CA LYS A 891 9.02 33.83 -8.93
C LYS A 891 8.82 32.31 -8.99
N LEU A 892 9.35 31.60 -8.01
CA LEU A 892 9.20 30.15 -7.84
C LEU A 892 8.56 29.82 -6.49
N ASP A 893 7.68 28.83 -6.50
CA ASP A 893 7.25 28.08 -5.32
C ASP A 893 7.41 26.59 -5.64
N HIS A 894 8.01 25.87 -4.68
CA HIS A 894 8.55 24.52 -4.83
C HIS A 894 8.24 23.65 -3.60
N GLN A 895 7.14 23.95 -2.88
CA GLN A 895 6.56 23.11 -1.81
C GLN A 895 7.57 22.41 -0.87
N SER A 896 8.44 23.19 -0.22
CA SER A 896 9.44 22.70 0.76
C SER A 896 10.51 21.76 0.18
N LEU A 897 10.73 21.77 -1.13
CA LEU A 897 11.89 21.12 -1.74
C LEU A 897 13.17 21.91 -1.44
N ASN A 898 14.26 21.16 -1.25
CA ASN A 898 15.62 21.66 -1.18
C ASN A 898 16.16 21.85 -2.60
N ILE A 899 16.87 22.95 -2.82
CA ILE A 899 17.50 23.27 -4.10
C ILE A 899 18.94 22.74 -4.09
N TYR A 900 19.40 22.18 -5.19
CA TYR A 900 20.71 21.56 -5.36
C TYR A 900 21.37 21.97 -6.69
N ASN A 901 22.69 21.83 -6.77
CA ASN A 901 23.44 21.73 -8.03
C ASN A 901 24.53 20.64 -7.90
N ALA A 902 25.45 20.56 -8.88
CA ALA A 902 26.56 19.59 -8.86
C ALA A 902 27.54 19.75 -7.66
N SER A 903 27.48 20.84 -6.91
CA SER A 903 28.28 21.08 -5.70
C SER A 903 27.56 20.75 -4.38
N GLY A 904 26.29 20.34 -4.44
CA GLY A 904 25.47 19.98 -3.26
C GLY A 904 24.24 20.87 -3.09
N MET A 905 23.75 20.96 -1.84
CA MET A 905 22.55 21.72 -1.51
C MET A 905 22.83 23.22 -1.50
N LEU A 906 22.02 23.99 -2.23
CA LEU A 906 22.10 25.43 -2.32
C LEU A 906 21.33 26.09 -1.17
N THR A 907 21.96 27.05 -0.51
CA THR A 907 21.36 27.82 0.58
C THR A 907 21.75 29.30 0.48
N GLY A 908 20.82 30.19 0.83
CA GLY A 908 21.01 31.64 0.61
C GLY A 908 20.96 32.04 -0.87
N ASN A 909 21.47 33.22 -1.20
CA ASN A 909 21.42 33.74 -2.57
C ASN A 909 22.62 33.21 -3.37
N VAL A 910 22.36 32.39 -4.39
CA VAL A 910 23.38 31.65 -5.15
C VAL A 910 23.34 32.04 -6.63
N THR A 911 24.51 32.17 -7.27
CA THR A 911 24.65 32.30 -8.73
C THR A 911 25.21 31.02 -9.33
N ILE A 912 24.72 30.64 -10.51
CA ILE A 912 24.95 29.35 -11.17
C ILE A 912 25.13 29.61 -12.68
N SER A 913 26.31 29.32 -13.21
CA SER A 913 26.68 29.56 -14.62
C SER A 913 26.99 28.29 -15.41
N ASP A 914 27.29 27.18 -14.72
CA ASP A 914 27.96 26.03 -15.34
C ASP A 914 27.08 24.76 -15.41
N THR A 915 26.17 24.60 -14.42
CA THR A 915 25.30 23.43 -14.24
C THR A 915 23.85 23.84 -13.95
N GLY A 916 22.89 22.94 -14.20
CA GLY A 916 21.48 23.18 -13.89
C GLY A 916 21.16 23.18 -12.39
N ILE A 917 19.89 23.42 -12.09
CA ILE A 917 19.30 23.33 -10.75
C ILE A 917 18.54 22.00 -10.62
N ASP A 918 18.83 21.25 -9.56
CA ASP A 918 18.02 20.12 -9.11
C ASP A 918 17.09 20.56 -7.96
N PHE A 919 15.84 20.09 -7.95
CA PHE A 919 14.93 20.21 -6.80
C PHE A 919 14.71 18.83 -6.18
N LYS A 920 15.01 18.69 -4.88
CA LYS A 920 14.99 17.42 -4.14
C LYS A 920 14.20 17.56 -2.84
N ASP A 921 13.64 16.50 -2.30
CA ASP A 921 12.87 16.58 -1.06
C ASP A 921 13.73 16.66 0.21
N THR A 922 13.08 16.60 1.37
CA THR A 922 13.72 16.62 2.70
C THR A 922 14.54 15.36 3.01
N LEU A 923 14.41 14.30 2.21
CA LEU A 923 15.22 13.08 2.25
C LEU A 923 16.33 13.08 1.18
N GLY A 924 16.42 14.14 0.37
CA GLY A 924 17.38 14.28 -0.72
C GLY A 924 16.99 13.57 -2.02
N GLN A 925 15.78 13.01 -2.13
CA GLN A 925 15.32 12.39 -3.37
C GLN A 925 14.95 13.47 -4.39
N PHE A 926 15.46 13.34 -5.61
CA PHE A 926 15.13 14.24 -6.70
C PHE A 926 13.64 14.23 -7.07
N LYS A 927 13.08 15.39 -7.44
CA LYS A 927 11.71 15.51 -7.98
C LYS A 927 11.66 16.14 -9.39
N CYS A 928 12.39 17.22 -9.64
CA CYS A 928 12.48 17.85 -10.97
C CYS A 928 13.77 18.70 -11.11
N ALA A 929 14.18 19.04 -12.33
CA ALA A 929 15.34 19.88 -12.61
C ALA A 929 14.97 21.03 -13.54
N LEU A 930 15.70 22.13 -13.40
CA LEU A 930 15.71 23.25 -14.33
C LEU A 930 17.12 23.37 -14.92
N PRO A 931 17.37 22.88 -16.15
CA PRO A 931 18.66 23.03 -16.81
C PRO A 931 18.94 24.52 -17.10
N LEU A 932 20.22 24.88 -17.27
CA LEU A 932 20.58 26.20 -17.78
C LEU A 932 20.10 26.31 -19.23
N GLY A 933 19.25 27.30 -19.51
CA GLY A 933 18.88 27.66 -20.87
C GLY A 933 20.05 28.24 -21.67
N GLU A 934 19.88 28.28 -22.99
CA GLU A 934 20.79 28.94 -23.93
C GLU A 934 20.05 30.06 -24.67
N ALA A 935 20.77 31.09 -25.10
CA ALA A 935 20.23 32.23 -25.83
C ALA A 935 21.10 32.59 -27.04
N TYR A 936 20.47 32.97 -28.14
CA TYR A 936 21.10 33.21 -29.44
C TYR A 936 20.38 34.32 -30.21
N GLU A 937 21.08 35.05 -31.06
CA GLU A 937 20.46 36.04 -31.94
C GLU A 937 19.84 35.36 -33.18
N LEU A 938 18.58 35.70 -33.51
CA LEU A 938 17.88 35.29 -34.74
C LEU A 938 17.91 33.77 -35.01
N ASN A 939 17.69 32.96 -33.97
CA ASN A 939 17.69 31.49 -34.01
C ASN A 939 19.01 30.86 -34.52
N ASN A 940 20.12 31.59 -34.46
CA ASN A 940 21.43 31.10 -34.84
C ASN A 940 22.15 30.39 -33.68
N GLU A 941 21.91 29.09 -33.53
CA GLU A 941 22.53 28.23 -32.50
C GLU A 941 24.07 28.26 -32.49
N SER A 942 24.73 28.71 -33.56
CA SER A 942 26.20 28.78 -33.63
C SER A 942 26.82 29.94 -32.81
N VAL A 943 26.02 30.92 -32.38
CA VAL A 943 26.47 32.06 -31.55
C VAL A 943 25.92 32.02 -30.11
N ARG A 944 25.35 30.87 -29.71
CA ARG A 944 24.62 30.75 -28.45
C ARG A 944 25.49 30.96 -27.21
N GLN A 945 24.91 31.63 -26.22
CA GLN A 945 25.46 31.82 -24.88
C GLN A 945 24.62 31.02 -23.87
N LYS A 946 25.24 30.51 -22.81
CA LYS A 946 24.51 29.95 -21.67
C LYS A 946 23.96 31.07 -20.79
N LEU A 947 22.71 30.92 -20.34
CA LEU A 947 22.14 31.81 -19.33
C LEU A 947 22.87 31.63 -17.99
N THR A 948 23.01 32.72 -17.24
CA THR A 948 23.48 32.69 -15.85
C THR A 948 22.27 32.80 -14.92
N TYR A 949 22.04 31.79 -14.08
CA TYR A 949 20.93 31.78 -13.13
C TYR A 949 21.37 32.34 -11.78
N ARG A 950 20.56 33.20 -11.17
CA ARG A 950 20.74 33.62 -9.77
C ARG A 950 19.46 33.40 -8.97
N ILE A 951 19.56 32.60 -7.92
CA ILE A 951 18.48 32.34 -6.97
C ILE A 951 18.56 33.38 -5.85
N ILE A 952 17.43 34.00 -5.54
CA ILE A 952 17.29 34.99 -4.47
C ILE A 952 16.11 34.59 -3.58
N HIS A 953 16.37 34.46 -2.27
CA HIS A 953 15.32 34.29 -1.27
C HIS A 953 15.05 35.64 -0.59
N LEU A 954 13.84 36.17 -0.74
CA LEU A 954 13.44 37.50 -0.25
C LEU A 954 12.04 37.46 0.33
N ASN A 955 11.88 37.95 1.56
CA ASN A 955 10.58 38.05 2.26
C ASN A 955 9.78 36.72 2.25
N GLY A 956 10.45 35.59 2.46
CA GLY A 956 9.85 34.25 2.44
C GLY A 956 9.49 33.70 1.05
N ASN A 957 9.86 34.38 -0.04
CA ASN A 957 9.62 33.96 -1.42
C ASN A 957 10.94 33.60 -2.10
N THR A 958 10.90 32.66 -3.06
CA THR A 958 12.05 32.33 -3.92
C THR A 958 11.88 32.97 -5.29
N TYR A 959 12.95 33.54 -5.84
CA TYR A 959 13.01 34.11 -7.18
C TYR A 959 14.21 33.53 -7.92
N LEU A 960 14.00 33.17 -9.18
CA LEU A 960 15.02 32.89 -10.17
C LEU A 960 15.20 34.13 -11.05
N LEU A 961 16.44 34.55 -11.22
CA LEU A 961 16.85 35.56 -12.19
C LEU A 961 17.61 34.84 -13.31
N SER A 962 16.98 34.75 -14.49
CA SER A 962 17.58 34.19 -15.70
C SER A 962 18.31 35.30 -16.45
N GLY A 963 19.63 35.37 -16.30
CA GLY A 963 20.49 36.44 -16.83
C GLY A 963 21.11 36.14 -18.18
N LEU A 964 21.03 37.16 -19.07
CA LEU A 964 21.70 37.33 -20.36
C LEU A 964 22.87 38.32 -20.21
#